data_AF-A0A512NGI8-F1
#
_entry.id   AF-A0A512NGI8-F1
#
_cell.length_a   1.000
_cell.length_b   1.000
_cell.length_c   1.000
_cell.angle_alpha   90.00
_cell.angle_beta   90.00
_cell.angle_gamma   90.00
#
_symmetry.space_group_name_H-M   'P 1'
#
loop_
_entity.id
_entity.type
_entity.pdbx_description
1 polymer ?
#
loop_
_entity_poly.entity_id
_entity_poly.type
_entity_poly.pdbx_seq_one_letter_code
_entity_poly.pdbx_strand_id
1 'polypeptide(L)'
;MTTLTVNLSSALQTTVDQPGVGVWAVYFNGGNAYSTEVDASVGSTSIDLPGDLNGGKVYLLIQSVDSGGIAPLTFGPSGIIQQESDINWQNAATYDFRYDSLELSLLGQAGDAANLTDVNGFGIPMSVQISYPNGAASQTRGYAVNGSSVFGDVDDASSQAVYAYSQGPLAGTNRMAASPTTAVSNSLPGYAASDWNAYVESLGDALAAGTTNPVRIAGYFNGAPSVEWINYTNPSTGITQAYSYNEYHNAGFYSYTASYANGTFTFTPAANSQIQGVISISVADLANSIYSTLGNATVTDPTTGLPYQFSANSGGTAVFNPYMNTGANDQWGAFFVPLLTGFIGGYMGGTTTAQNALLGSSSISLSENWNFDPTFAFGGKIAAGQPGAVTPWSWSGTYGTGVSHDPYAEIFFNNTNSYGNGYSDSLMSQFQQGGPLVPTGYTATLGNNPLSTTSGSSTVTVTDPNASGYDVGDLITFTGATVVGGITLAGTYTIASVGAGIYTVTASSNATATATGGGSTVTFQKDVDSITLTLFDDNETAPSGQTLPDVQGYTPTLIYDTSTGPFVAPLESTGAPNLSLVLNFGLGQMRLDPNATVQIGFYTGTSGGVAQFDYVALPSSNSQSLYQTWVYSNGTFIASGGAAANGSILNVNGLPYDTGINWYQIVVTNSSATRTYNLYASAVAGTGVLNPYYDQGGVNQAGSLALDGLAQIPAATLPVTEQYTTSLQIAAFNGGTMSMDPLLLTWITDSSIYSSTPGIWMTPATPVLGTLTGTDDAFANWGGSTNATPNSSLGAVTSGSLAIGWYGSDSTWIGYNASISNNVIGGYTNKVMGLDVALVTFSTTSGNTAHNPIVVNADIDGHWTSAATQFGNGTYQAVMTEYQSSDTAFTTPVALTSAPLTFTVNMAELSFAHTGSNFIQLDGSSGNADGNWVRLASTSSTMPNGTLLVYATDLDGNLVGRDGETGAGVTFDEAVLARIGSVAADGGTTLFQGKQSVYLPVGQQLHFAVQTGNDVIQKLPNVLVTGNDTLTVKVAGTFGTLNLTAEVDNTLSATATSAASQREYDEPWVFLNQGQHATVDIAGSAHDINTIHFVRLDVDRGGNWGVGGVAYGNTDAFRSAVRDHWDTGFVSTGGRGNFHDDFTWTASSGTGFYAPVLVTEGGDIFVIGKANVDGRDHIRLFGENTFGFEDLRADQHSDFDYNDLVMKLSVL
;
A
#
# COMPACT_ATOMS: atom_id res chain seq x y z
N MET A 1 15.35 -28.83 17.94
CA MET A 1 15.34 -27.93 19.10
C MET A 1 16.73 -27.30 19.14
N THR A 2 16.86 -26.00 19.41
CA THR A 2 18.17 -25.33 19.39
C THR A 2 18.72 -25.22 20.81
N THR A 3 19.94 -25.70 21.04
CA THR A 3 20.62 -25.56 22.34
C THR A 3 21.47 -24.30 22.36
N LEU A 4 21.17 -23.37 23.26
CA LEU A 4 22.02 -22.23 23.57
C LEU A 4 23.04 -22.61 24.65
N THR A 5 24.33 -22.55 24.33
CA THR A 5 25.42 -22.70 25.30
C THR A 5 25.91 -21.34 25.73
N VAL A 6 25.81 -21.04 27.02
CA VAL A 6 26.31 -19.80 27.63
C VAL A 6 27.62 -20.09 28.36
N ASN A 7 28.70 -19.47 27.91
CA ASN A 7 30.04 -19.58 28.48
C ASN A 7 30.42 -18.31 29.24
N LEU A 8 31.18 -18.46 30.32
CA LEU A 8 31.88 -17.39 31.00
C LEU A 8 33.37 -17.48 30.65
N SER A 9 33.97 -16.37 30.28
CA SER A 9 35.42 -16.31 30.12
C SER A 9 36.13 -16.65 31.44
N SER A 10 37.39 -17.08 31.37
CA SER A 10 38.14 -17.42 32.60
C SER A 10 38.34 -16.20 33.52
N ALA A 11 38.42 -14.99 32.96
CA ALA A 11 38.48 -13.76 33.75
C ALA A 11 37.14 -13.50 34.44
N LEU A 12 36.02 -13.59 33.71
CA LEU A 12 34.70 -13.35 34.28
C LEU A 12 34.36 -14.38 35.37
N GLN A 13 34.72 -15.66 35.17
CA GLN A 13 34.58 -16.69 36.21
C GLN A 13 35.28 -16.26 37.51
N THR A 14 36.49 -15.69 37.41
CA THR A 14 37.22 -15.20 38.59
C THR A 14 36.51 -14.02 39.25
N THR A 15 35.92 -13.13 38.45
CA THR A 15 35.16 -11.98 38.93
C THR A 15 33.88 -12.40 39.65
N VAL A 16 33.15 -13.40 39.12
CA VAL A 16 31.83 -13.80 39.61
C VAL A 16 31.81 -15.00 40.57
N ASP A 17 32.90 -15.77 40.69
CA ASP A 17 33.02 -16.88 41.66
C ASP A 17 33.28 -16.35 43.08
N GLN A 18 32.33 -15.57 43.59
CA GLN A 18 32.37 -14.95 44.91
C GLN A 18 31.00 -15.09 45.61
N PRO A 19 30.97 -15.39 46.91
CA PRO A 19 29.71 -15.44 47.66
C PRO A 19 28.95 -14.11 47.58
N GLY A 20 27.70 -14.13 47.11
CA GLY A 20 26.87 -12.94 46.93
C GLY A 20 26.84 -12.40 45.49
N VAL A 21 27.55 -13.04 44.55
CA VAL A 21 27.40 -12.80 43.11
C VAL A 21 26.67 -13.97 42.48
N GLY A 22 25.72 -13.69 41.58
CA GLY A 22 25.04 -14.72 40.81
C GLY A 22 24.91 -14.33 39.34
N VAL A 23 24.95 -15.33 38.46
CA VAL A 23 24.84 -15.18 37.02
C VAL A 23 23.72 -16.07 36.50
N TRP A 24 22.81 -15.51 35.72
CA TRP A 24 21.67 -16.25 35.17
C TRP A 24 21.45 -15.94 33.69
N ALA A 25 21.02 -16.96 32.96
CA ALA A 25 20.41 -16.81 31.65
C ALA A 25 18.90 -17.07 31.78
N VAL A 26 18.09 -16.15 31.28
CA VAL A 26 16.64 -16.11 31.48
C VAL A 26 15.93 -15.87 30.17
N TYR A 27 14.99 -16.74 29.82
CA TYR A 27 14.11 -16.55 28.66
C TYR A 27 12.65 -16.68 29.10
N PHE A 28 11.74 -16.20 28.25
CA PHE A 28 10.31 -16.24 28.53
C PHE A 28 9.59 -17.05 27.46
N ASN A 29 8.71 -17.96 27.88
CA ASN A 29 7.83 -18.69 26.98
C ASN A 29 6.42 -18.80 27.59
N GLY A 30 5.39 -18.42 26.82
CA GLY A 30 4.01 -18.39 27.30
C GLY A 30 3.82 -17.52 28.55
N GLY A 31 4.57 -16.40 28.66
CA GLY A 31 4.54 -15.47 29.79
C GLY A 31 5.24 -15.96 31.07
N ASN A 32 5.84 -17.16 31.07
CA ASN A 32 6.58 -17.68 32.23
C ASN A 32 8.09 -17.46 32.06
N ALA A 33 8.75 -17.03 33.14
CA ALA A 33 10.21 -16.96 33.22
C ALA A 33 10.84 -18.35 33.37
N TYR A 34 11.77 -18.69 32.48
CA TYR A 34 12.63 -19.86 32.58
C TYR A 34 14.06 -19.38 32.77
N SER A 35 14.66 -19.76 33.91
CA SER A 35 16.00 -19.32 34.30
C SER A 35 16.93 -20.52 34.49
N THR A 36 18.17 -20.39 34.05
CA THR A 36 19.26 -21.31 34.37
C THR A 36 20.40 -20.52 35.00
N GLU A 37 20.84 -20.93 36.19
CA GLU A 37 22.04 -20.37 36.82
C GLU A 37 23.28 -20.84 36.04
N VAL A 38 24.17 -19.89 35.72
CA VAL A 38 25.45 -20.17 35.07
C VAL A 38 26.48 -20.36 36.17
N ASP A 39 26.75 -21.63 36.53
CA ASP A 39 27.69 -21.97 37.60
C ASP A 39 29.08 -21.41 37.28
N ALA A 40 29.51 -20.40 38.06
CA ALA A 40 30.79 -19.73 37.90
C ALA A 40 32.00 -20.67 38.02
N SER A 41 31.86 -21.78 38.77
CA SER A 41 32.92 -22.77 38.98
C SER A 41 33.11 -23.72 37.79
N VAL A 42 32.07 -23.89 36.97
CA VAL A 42 32.08 -24.69 35.74
C VAL A 42 32.33 -23.79 34.52
N GLY A 43 31.84 -22.55 34.55
CA GLY A 43 32.04 -21.55 33.52
C GLY A 43 31.22 -21.76 32.24
N SER A 44 30.28 -22.69 32.24
CA SER A 44 29.43 -22.98 31.08
C SER A 44 28.11 -23.63 31.50
N THR A 45 27.02 -23.30 30.80
CA THR A 45 25.73 -23.98 30.92
C THR A 45 25.04 -24.08 29.56
N SER A 46 24.16 -25.07 29.40
CA SER A 46 23.38 -25.26 28.17
C SER A 46 21.89 -25.15 28.47
N ILE A 47 21.17 -24.48 27.57
CA ILE A 47 19.75 -24.20 27.68
C ILE A 47 19.09 -24.63 26.38
N ASP A 48 18.12 -25.53 26.47
CA ASP A 48 17.32 -25.89 25.31
C ASP A 48 16.24 -24.83 25.09
N LEU A 49 16.33 -24.14 23.95
CA LEU A 49 15.38 -23.12 23.57
C LEU A 49 14.20 -23.74 22.83
N PRO A 50 12.97 -23.24 23.07
CA PRO A 50 11.81 -23.74 22.38
C PRO A 50 11.87 -23.39 20.89
N GLY A 51 11.46 -24.32 20.03
CA GLY A 51 11.50 -24.18 18.57
C GLY A 51 10.34 -23.37 17.98
N ASP A 52 9.70 -22.53 18.78
CA ASP A 52 8.61 -21.62 18.39
C ASP A 52 8.86 -20.19 18.90
N LEU A 53 10.11 -19.86 19.29
CA LEU A 53 10.48 -18.49 19.64
C LEU A 53 10.34 -17.57 18.42
N ASN A 54 9.42 -16.61 18.50
CA ASN A 54 9.21 -15.57 17.49
C ASN A 54 9.61 -14.21 18.08
N GLY A 55 10.80 -13.72 17.77
CA GLY A 55 11.32 -12.47 18.34
C GLY A 55 11.50 -12.53 19.87
N GLY A 56 11.92 -13.68 20.40
CA GLY A 56 12.16 -13.86 21.84
C GLY A 56 13.51 -13.31 22.29
N LYS A 57 13.71 -13.19 23.61
CA LYS A 57 14.99 -12.79 24.21
C LYS A 57 15.50 -13.80 25.21
N VAL A 58 16.81 -13.99 25.21
CA VAL A 58 17.54 -14.57 26.34
C VAL A 58 18.29 -13.43 27.01
N TYR A 59 17.88 -13.10 28.23
CA TYR A 59 18.52 -12.13 29.10
C TYR A 59 19.64 -12.77 29.91
N LEU A 60 20.73 -12.04 30.05
CA LEU A 60 21.88 -12.42 30.86
C LEU A 60 21.94 -11.46 32.03
N LEU A 61 21.91 -11.97 33.25
CA LEU A 61 21.85 -11.15 34.47
C LEU A 61 23.06 -11.45 35.34
N ILE A 62 23.71 -10.40 35.86
CA ILE A 62 24.74 -10.51 36.90
C ILE A 62 24.32 -9.65 38.10
N GLN A 63 24.04 -10.28 39.23
CA GLN A 63 23.66 -9.59 40.48
C GLN A 63 24.82 -9.58 41.48
N SER A 64 24.95 -8.49 42.24
CA SER A 64 25.87 -8.43 43.39
C SER A 64 25.12 -7.98 44.66
N VAL A 65 25.13 -8.80 45.71
CA VAL A 65 24.43 -8.49 46.96
C VAL A 65 25.22 -8.90 48.20
N ASP A 66 25.02 -8.16 49.29
CA ASP A 66 25.52 -8.51 50.62
C ASP A 66 24.59 -9.49 51.35
N SER A 67 25.16 -10.33 52.21
CA SER A 67 24.38 -11.20 53.10
C SER A 67 23.50 -10.37 54.05
N GLY A 68 22.18 -10.35 53.80
CA GLY A 68 21.20 -9.60 54.60
C GLY A 68 20.90 -8.19 54.07
N GLY A 69 21.44 -7.82 52.90
CA GLY A 69 21.09 -6.62 52.14
C GLY A 69 19.93 -6.84 51.17
N ILE A 70 20.08 -6.39 49.93
CA ILE A 70 19.10 -6.67 48.85
C ILE A 70 18.93 -8.18 48.66
N ALA A 71 17.70 -8.61 48.40
CA ALA A 71 17.38 -10.02 48.20
C ALA A 71 17.99 -10.58 46.90
N PRO A 72 18.50 -11.83 46.92
CA PRO A 72 18.94 -12.52 45.70
C PRO A 72 17.79 -12.66 44.69
N LEU A 73 18.11 -12.60 43.39
CA LEU A 73 17.13 -12.81 42.33
C LEU A 73 16.46 -14.19 42.44
N THR A 74 15.14 -14.19 42.29
CA THR A 74 14.32 -15.40 42.19
C THR A 74 13.41 -15.30 40.97
N PHE A 75 13.09 -16.43 40.35
CA PHE A 75 12.42 -16.50 39.05
C PHE A 75 11.10 -17.28 39.11
N GLY A 76 10.21 -16.98 38.17
CA GLY A 76 8.91 -17.63 38.03
C GLY A 76 7.78 -16.89 38.74
N PRO A 77 6.56 -17.45 38.82
CA PRO A 77 5.33 -16.73 39.23
C PRO A 77 5.31 -16.17 40.66
N SER A 78 6.31 -16.46 41.48
CA SER A 78 6.46 -15.92 42.84
C SER A 78 7.87 -15.38 43.08
N GLY A 79 8.62 -15.18 42.01
CA GLY A 79 9.97 -14.62 42.01
C GLY A 79 9.97 -13.10 42.00
N ILE A 80 11.17 -12.53 42.10
CA ILE A 80 11.41 -11.12 41.78
C ILE A 80 11.19 -10.87 40.28
N ILE A 81 11.67 -11.80 39.44
CA ILE A 81 11.47 -11.78 37.98
C ILE A 81 10.37 -12.79 37.63
N GLN A 82 9.18 -12.29 37.34
CA GLN A 82 7.99 -13.09 37.03
C GLN A 82 7.71 -13.09 35.53
N GLN A 83 7.86 -11.92 34.91
CA GLN A 83 7.61 -11.67 33.49
C GLN A 83 8.72 -10.83 32.87
N GLU A 84 8.78 -10.78 31.54
CA GLU A 84 9.87 -10.13 30.81
C GLU A 84 10.06 -8.66 31.18
N SER A 85 8.96 -7.92 31.35
CA SER A 85 8.98 -6.51 31.73
C SER A 85 9.59 -6.26 33.11
N ASP A 86 9.81 -7.28 33.94
CA ASP A 86 10.50 -7.13 35.23
C ASP A 86 12.01 -6.95 35.06
N ILE A 87 12.57 -7.31 33.90
CA ILE A 87 13.96 -7.03 33.54
C ILE A 87 14.02 -5.64 32.90
N ASN A 88 14.05 -4.62 33.76
CA ASN A 88 14.06 -3.21 33.37
C ASN A 88 15.04 -2.41 34.24
N TRP A 89 15.27 -1.15 33.88
CA TRP A 89 16.20 -0.26 34.55
C TRP A 89 15.93 -0.09 36.06
N GLN A 90 14.68 0.14 36.44
CA GLN A 90 14.28 0.37 37.84
C GLN A 90 14.51 -0.85 38.72
N ASN A 91 14.14 -2.03 38.23
CA ASN A 91 14.34 -3.28 38.95
C ASN A 91 15.83 -3.63 39.00
N ALA A 92 16.58 -3.38 37.93
CA ALA A 92 18.04 -3.57 37.91
C ALA A 92 18.75 -2.70 38.96
N ALA A 93 18.31 -1.45 39.14
CA ALA A 93 18.81 -0.58 40.21
C ALA A 93 18.33 -1.02 41.61
N THR A 94 17.07 -1.44 41.75
CA THR A 94 16.47 -1.85 43.04
C THR A 94 17.06 -3.15 43.57
N TYR A 95 17.34 -4.10 42.67
CA TYR A 95 17.83 -5.43 43.00
C TYR A 95 19.33 -5.61 42.70
N ASP A 96 20.04 -4.53 42.36
CA ASP A 96 21.48 -4.45 42.12
C ASP A 96 22.01 -5.52 41.17
N PHE A 97 21.38 -5.61 40.01
CA PHE A 97 21.84 -6.43 38.88
C PHE A 97 22.10 -5.59 37.64
N ARG A 98 22.95 -6.11 36.76
CA ARG A 98 23.08 -5.66 35.38
C ARG A 98 22.50 -6.71 34.45
N TYR A 99 22.03 -6.27 33.29
CA TYR A 99 21.47 -7.17 32.29
C TYR A 99 21.84 -6.73 30.88
N ASP A 100 21.76 -7.70 29.99
CA ASP A 100 21.97 -7.55 28.56
C ASP A 100 21.29 -8.75 27.85
N SER A 101 21.18 -8.79 26.53
CA SER A 101 20.36 -9.82 25.87
C SER A 101 20.79 -10.25 24.47
N LEU A 102 20.53 -11.52 24.17
CA LEU A 102 20.46 -12.08 22.83
C LEU A 102 18.99 -12.14 22.39
N GLU A 103 18.64 -11.42 21.35
CA GLU A 103 17.33 -11.51 20.68
C GLU A 103 17.41 -12.58 19.60
N LEU A 104 16.36 -13.38 19.41
CA LEU A 104 16.33 -14.42 18.39
C LEU A 104 14.93 -14.91 17.98
N SER A 105 14.84 -15.38 16.73
CA SER A 105 13.73 -16.19 16.21
C SER A 105 14.22 -17.58 15.82
N LEU A 106 13.37 -18.60 16.06
CA LEU A 106 13.61 -20.03 15.81
C LEU A 106 12.31 -20.68 15.31
N LEU A 107 11.83 -20.26 14.14
CA LEU A 107 10.58 -20.72 13.54
C LEU A 107 10.79 -21.75 12.42
N GLY A 108 12.05 -22.11 12.13
CA GLY A 108 12.44 -22.94 11.00
C GLY A 108 12.15 -22.28 9.65
N GLN A 109 12.19 -20.95 9.56
CA GLN A 109 11.80 -20.15 8.40
C GLN A 109 12.92 -19.25 7.87
N ALA A 110 12.72 -18.75 6.64
CA ALA A 110 13.57 -17.72 6.05
C ALA A 110 13.42 -16.42 6.84
N GLY A 111 14.55 -15.85 7.29
CA GLY A 111 14.57 -14.63 8.09
C GLY A 111 14.77 -14.86 9.59
N ASP A 112 14.72 -16.11 10.06
CA ASP A 112 15.13 -16.42 11.43
C ASP A 112 16.58 -15.98 11.66
N ALA A 113 16.73 -15.10 12.63
CA ALA A 113 17.99 -14.45 12.97
C ALA A 113 18.09 -14.25 14.48
N ALA A 114 19.30 -13.99 14.95
CA ALA A 114 19.62 -13.53 16.28
C ALA A 114 20.47 -12.26 16.24
N ASN A 115 20.49 -11.50 17.32
CA ASN A 115 21.37 -10.35 17.49
C ASN A 115 21.64 -10.04 18.96
N LEU A 116 22.76 -9.36 19.18
CA LEU A 116 23.02 -8.67 20.45
C LEU A 116 22.32 -7.29 20.41
N THR A 117 21.94 -6.75 21.56
CA THR A 117 21.26 -5.45 21.62
C THR A 117 21.67 -4.62 22.84
N ASP A 118 22.14 -3.41 22.58
CA ASP A 118 22.49 -2.38 23.56
C ASP A 118 21.52 -1.19 23.52
N VAL A 119 20.37 -1.34 22.85
CA VAL A 119 19.34 -0.30 22.70
C VAL A 119 18.81 0.15 24.06
N ASN A 120 18.67 -0.78 25.00
CA ASN A 120 18.21 -0.51 26.37
C ASN A 120 19.37 -0.23 27.35
N GLY A 121 20.58 0.01 26.83
CA GLY A 121 21.80 0.21 27.60
C GLY A 121 22.77 -0.96 27.45
N PHE A 122 24.00 -0.73 27.89
CA PHE A 122 25.09 -1.72 27.87
C PHE A 122 25.37 -2.22 29.27
N GLY A 123 25.40 -3.54 29.43
CA GLY A 123 25.63 -4.17 30.72
C GLY A 123 26.77 -5.19 30.71
N ILE A 124 26.85 -6.03 29.68
CA ILE A 124 27.72 -7.21 29.72
C ILE A 124 28.45 -7.35 28.36
N PRO A 125 29.79 -7.23 28.31
CA PRO A 125 30.51 -7.51 27.08
C PRO A 125 30.35 -9.00 26.70
N MET A 126 29.88 -9.27 25.48
CA MET A 126 29.56 -10.63 25.05
C MET A 126 29.82 -10.90 23.57
N SER A 127 29.86 -12.17 23.19
CA SER A 127 29.89 -12.59 21.80
C SER A 127 28.92 -13.73 21.55
N VAL A 128 28.29 -13.75 20.39
CA VAL A 128 27.50 -14.88 19.88
C VAL A 128 28.22 -15.49 18.68
N GLN A 129 28.22 -16.82 18.60
CA GLN A 129 28.73 -17.61 17.49
C GLN A 129 27.68 -18.63 17.04
N ILE A 130 27.44 -18.67 15.73
CA ILE A 130 26.56 -19.65 15.09
C ILE A 130 27.34 -20.41 14.02
N SER A 131 27.29 -21.73 14.08
CA SER A 131 27.88 -22.65 13.10
C SER A 131 26.78 -23.35 12.31
N TYR A 132 26.97 -23.48 11.01
CA TYR A 132 25.94 -24.00 10.11
C TYR A 132 26.25 -25.43 9.67
N PRO A 133 25.31 -26.39 9.85
CA PRO A 133 25.51 -27.79 9.46
C PRO A 133 25.70 -28.02 7.95
N ASN A 134 25.24 -27.07 7.11
CA ASN A 134 25.36 -27.13 5.66
C ASN A 134 26.77 -26.79 5.11
N GLY A 135 27.75 -26.54 6.00
CA GLY A 135 29.11 -26.19 5.62
C GLY A 135 29.33 -24.69 5.34
N ALA A 136 28.32 -23.84 5.54
CA ALA A 136 28.50 -22.40 5.48
C ALA A 136 29.44 -21.90 6.60
N ALA A 137 30.14 -20.79 6.34
CA ALA A 137 31.05 -20.19 7.31
C ALA A 137 30.31 -19.81 8.60
N SER A 138 30.91 -20.13 9.75
CA SER A 138 30.36 -19.69 11.04
C SER A 138 30.35 -18.17 11.11
N GLN A 139 29.31 -17.62 11.74
CA GLN A 139 29.15 -16.18 11.92
C GLN A 139 29.22 -15.81 13.40
N THR A 140 29.81 -14.64 13.68
CA THR A 140 29.97 -14.12 15.04
C THR A 140 29.51 -12.67 15.17
N ARG A 141 28.98 -12.31 16.34
CA ARG A 141 28.71 -10.92 16.76
C ARG A 141 29.32 -10.69 18.15
N GLY A 142 29.79 -9.50 18.45
CA GLY A 142 30.40 -9.11 19.72
C GLY A 142 31.11 -7.75 19.65
N TYR A 143 31.86 -7.45 20.70
CA TYR A 143 32.50 -6.15 20.94
C TYR A 143 33.99 -6.24 20.62
N ALA A 144 34.52 -5.29 19.84
CA ALA A 144 35.94 -5.21 19.49
C ALA A 144 36.81 -4.60 20.60
N VAL A 145 36.18 -3.95 21.57
CA VAL A 145 36.83 -3.38 22.76
C VAL A 145 36.27 -4.05 24.02
N ASN A 146 36.98 -3.94 25.14
CA ASN A 146 36.50 -4.48 26.42
C ASN A 146 35.37 -3.61 27.01
N GLY A 147 34.61 -4.16 27.96
CA GLY A 147 33.49 -3.45 28.57
C GLY A 147 33.89 -2.17 29.29
N SER A 148 35.04 -2.14 29.95
CA SER A 148 35.60 -0.95 30.62
C SER A 148 35.80 0.22 29.65
N SER A 149 36.25 -0.05 28.42
CA SER A 149 36.33 0.95 27.35
C SER A 149 34.95 1.45 26.94
N VAL A 150 33.98 0.56 26.72
CA VAL A 150 32.60 0.97 26.37
C VAL A 150 31.99 1.85 27.46
N PHE A 151 32.11 1.47 28.74
CA PHE A 151 31.65 2.30 29.85
C PHE A 151 32.35 3.66 29.89
N GLY A 152 33.67 3.69 29.69
CA GLY A 152 34.43 4.94 29.63
C GLY A 152 33.96 5.86 28.49
N ASP A 153 33.82 5.31 27.29
CA ASP A 153 33.37 6.05 26.11
C ASP A 153 31.94 6.60 26.31
N VAL A 154 31.05 5.84 26.96
CA VAL A 154 29.68 6.30 27.28
C VAL A 154 29.69 7.43 28.30
N ASP A 155 30.51 7.37 29.36
CA ASP A 155 30.62 8.46 30.34
C ASP A 155 31.27 9.72 29.74
N ASP A 156 32.21 9.56 28.80
CA ASP A 156 32.81 10.65 28.02
C ASP A 156 31.79 11.30 27.06
N ALA A 157 30.94 10.49 26.41
CA ALA A 157 29.87 10.96 25.55
C ALA A 157 28.77 11.71 26.31
N SER A 158 28.39 11.20 27.49
CA SER A 158 27.49 11.89 28.41
C SER A 158 27.74 11.52 29.86
N SER A 159 28.23 12.49 30.63
CA SER A 159 28.51 12.30 32.05
C SER A 159 27.26 11.85 32.82
N GLN A 160 27.42 10.91 33.76
CA GLN A 160 26.33 10.33 34.57
C GLN A 160 25.46 9.29 33.84
N ALA A 161 25.86 8.85 32.64
CA ALA A 161 25.21 7.73 31.98
C ALA A 161 25.63 6.36 32.54
N VAL A 162 26.76 6.27 33.27
CA VAL A 162 27.26 5.01 33.85
C VAL A 162 26.95 4.90 35.34
N TYR A 163 26.41 3.76 35.74
CA TYR A 163 25.96 3.49 37.11
C TYR A 163 26.72 2.30 37.68
N ALA A 164 27.20 2.44 38.91
CA ALA A 164 27.93 1.40 39.62
C ALA A 164 27.01 0.47 40.40
N TYR A 165 27.51 -0.72 40.76
CA TYR A 165 26.89 -1.58 41.77
C TYR A 165 26.92 -0.87 43.12
N SER A 166 25.82 -0.99 43.87
CA SER A 166 25.63 -0.26 45.12
C SER A 166 26.16 -1.00 46.35
N GLN A 167 26.22 -2.33 46.30
CA GLN A 167 26.62 -3.21 47.40
C GLN A 167 27.16 -4.55 46.87
N GLY A 168 27.50 -5.46 47.78
CA GLY A 168 28.03 -6.78 47.44
C GLY A 168 29.49 -6.76 46.96
N PRO A 169 30.03 -7.92 46.54
CA PRO A 169 31.43 -8.04 46.12
C PRO A 169 31.84 -7.17 44.92
N LEU A 170 30.88 -6.73 44.10
CA LEU A 170 31.12 -5.85 42.95
C LEU A 170 30.86 -4.36 43.25
N ALA A 171 30.59 -3.99 44.51
CA ALA A 171 30.29 -2.60 44.88
C ALA A 171 31.33 -1.60 44.35
N GLY A 172 30.85 -0.56 43.65
CA GLY A 172 31.68 0.47 43.05
C GLY A 172 32.27 0.13 41.67
N THR A 173 32.06 -1.07 41.14
CA THR A 173 32.33 -1.37 39.72
C THR A 173 31.12 -1.03 38.86
N ASN A 174 31.32 -0.92 37.54
CA ASN A 174 30.24 -0.59 36.61
C ASN A 174 29.16 -1.69 36.61
N ARG A 175 27.92 -1.29 36.90
CA ARG A 175 26.73 -2.12 36.77
C ARG A 175 26.18 -1.98 35.37
N MET A 176 25.80 -0.78 34.94
CA MET A 176 25.16 -0.59 33.64
C MET A 176 25.33 0.84 33.11
N ALA A 177 25.42 0.97 31.79
CA ALA A 177 25.40 2.25 31.08
C ALA A 177 23.98 2.48 30.54
N ALA A 178 23.36 3.60 30.90
CA ALA A 178 22.06 3.99 30.36
C ALA A 178 22.23 4.45 28.91
N SER A 179 21.49 3.83 27.99
CA SER A 179 21.33 4.37 26.64
C SER A 179 20.48 5.65 26.66
N PRO A 180 20.54 6.49 25.61
CA PRO A 180 19.64 7.64 25.48
C PRO A 180 18.16 7.25 25.55
N THR A 181 17.77 6.13 24.92
CA THR A 181 16.41 5.58 24.99
C THR A 181 15.97 5.34 26.44
N THR A 182 16.86 4.72 27.23
CA THR A 182 16.62 4.41 28.63
C THR A 182 16.60 5.66 29.50
N ALA A 183 17.52 6.58 29.27
CA ALA A 183 17.62 7.81 30.03
C ALA A 183 16.40 8.72 29.80
N VAL A 184 15.98 8.93 28.55
CA VAL A 184 14.82 9.76 28.21
C VAL A 184 13.53 9.15 28.74
N SER A 185 13.29 7.86 28.49
CA SER A 185 12.06 7.17 28.94
C SER A 185 11.91 7.13 30.46
N ASN A 186 13.01 7.10 31.20
CA ASN A 186 13.02 7.00 32.66
C ASN A 186 13.40 8.31 33.37
N SER A 187 13.57 9.40 32.63
CA SER A 187 14.01 10.72 33.16
C SER A 187 15.31 10.66 33.97
N LEU A 188 16.29 9.87 33.51
CA LEU A 188 17.62 9.77 34.12
C LEU A 188 18.50 10.94 33.66
N PRO A 189 19.51 11.35 34.45
CA PRO A 189 20.53 12.29 33.99
C PRO A 189 21.37 11.69 32.84
N GLY A 190 22.05 12.57 32.09
CA GLY A 190 22.92 12.21 30.97
C GLY A 190 22.34 12.64 29.63
N TYR A 191 21.24 12.04 29.21
CA TYR A 191 20.59 12.34 27.93
C TYR A 191 19.22 12.96 28.12
N ALA A 192 18.87 13.94 27.29
CA ALA A 192 17.55 14.54 27.24
C ALA A 192 17.11 14.77 25.80
N ALA A 193 15.81 14.66 25.53
CA ALA A 193 15.28 14.99 24.20
C ALA A 193 15.68 16.42 23.76
N SER A 194 15.73 17.36 24.71
CA SER A 194 16.14 18.75 24.46
C SER A 194 17.56 18.91 23.89
N ASP A 195 18.40 17.88 23.97
CA ASP A 195 19.75 17.92 23.40
C ASP A 195 19.73 18.09 21.86
N TRP A 196 18.63 17.70 21.23
CA TRP A 196 18.41 17.80 19.78
C TRP A 196 17.77 19.10 19.32
N ASN A 197 17.11 19.85 20.22
CA ASN A 197 16.25 20.98 19.82
C ASN A 197 16.99 21.99 18.95
N ALA A 198 18.18 22.44 19.36
CA ALA A 198 18.90 23.46 18.62
C ALA A 198 19.44 22.96 17.25
N TYR A 199 19.74 21.67 17.12
CA TYR A 199 20.05 21.08 15.82
C TYR A 199 18.81 21.09 14.91
N VAL A 200 17.71 20.51 15.40
CA VAL A 200 16.45 20.39 14.66
C VAL A 200 15.89 21.76 14.26
N GLU A 201 15.90 22.75 15.17
CA GLU A 201 15.47 24.13 14.90
C GLU A 201 16.36 24.79 13.85
N SER A 202 17.68 24.67 13.96
CA SER A 202 18.60 25.30 12.99
C SER A 202 18.44 24.75 11.57
N LEU A 203 18.17 23.44 11.45
CA LEU A 203 17.87 22.80 10.17
C LEU A 203 16.53 23.31 9.63
N GLY A 204 15.50 23.40 10.48
CA GLY A 204 14.20 23.96 10.13
C GLY A 204 14.31 25.41 9.64
N ASP A 205 15.03 26.26 10.35
CA ASP A 205 15.25 27.67 9.98
C ASP A 205 15.93 27.79 8.61
N ALA A 206 16.89 26.90 8.30
CA ALA A 206 17.52 26.85 6.99
C ALA A 206 16.55 26.44 5.87
N LEU A 207 15.62 25.51 6.14
CA LEU A 207 14.56 25.14 5.20
C LEU A 207 13.60 26.32 4.95
N ALA A 208 13.17 27.00 6.02
CA ALA A 208 12.34 28.20 5.91
C ALA A 208 13.04 29.34 5.15
N ALA A 209 14.37 29.42 5.22
CA ALA A 209 15.18 30.38 4.47
C ALA A 209 15.44 29.99 3.01
N GLY A 210 14.97 28.82 2.55
CA GLY A 210 15.15 28.36 1.16
C GLY A 210 16.53 27.78 0.86
N THR A 211 17.09 26.99 1.77
CA THR A 211 18.34 26.24 1.56
C THR A 211 18.35 25.46 0.25
N THR A 212 19.53 25.31 -0.36
CA THR A 212 19.75 24.45 -1.53
C THR A 212 19.95 22.98 -1.16
N ASN A 213 19.93 22.65 0.14
CA ASN A 213 20.06 21.29 0.68
C ASN A 213 18.73 20.84 1.32
N PRO A 214 17.70 20.50 0.53
CA PRO A 214 16.39 20.14 1.06
C PRO A 214 16.45 18.81 1.83
N VAL A 215 15.53 18.60 2.78
CA VAL A 215 15.33 17.29 3.41
C VAL A 215 14.28 16.52 2.62
N ARG A 216 14.69 15.38 2.05
CA ARG A 216 13.82 14.50 1.26
C ARG A 216 13.98 13.06 1.73
N ILE A 217 12.85 12.42 1.98
CA ILE A 217 12.79 11.06 2.51
C ILE A 217 11.91 10.23 1.59
N ALA A 218 12.42 9.11 1.14
CA ALA A 218 11.68 8.16 0.31
C ALA A 218 11.93 6.72 0.75
N GLY A 219 11.06 5.81 0.36
CA GLY A 219 11.18 4.41 0.71
C GLY A 219 9.99 3.59 0.21
N TYR A 220 9.94 2.34 0.66
CA TYR A 220 8.83 1.44 0.36
C TYR A 220 8.36 0.79 1.65
N PHE A 221 7.09 0.99 1.98
CA PHE A 221 6.44 0.27 3.06
C PHE A 221 5.99 -1.09 2.54
N ASN A 222 6.39 -2.16 3.22
CA ASN A 222 6.13 -3.54 2.77
C ASN A 222 4.69 -4.02 3.04
N GLY A 223 3.84 -3.18 3.63
CA GLY A 223 2.53 -3.57 4.13
C GLY A 223 2.66 -4.29 5.46
N ALA A 224 1.84 -3.91 6.43
CA ALA A 224 1.85 -4.52 7.75
C ALA A 224 0.51 -4.32 8.45
N PRO A 225 0.13 -5.22 9.37
CA PRO A 225 -0.94 -4.95 10.30
C PRO A 225 -0.50 -3.95 11.37
N SER A 226 -1.33 -2.94 11.62
CA SER A 226 -1.31 -2.10 12.82
C SER A 226 -2.38 -2.58 13.81
N VAL A 227 -2.34 -2.11 15.05
CA VAL A 227 -3.42 -2.33 16.03
C VAL A 227 -4.31 -1.11 16.03
N GLU A 228 -5.55 -1.29 15.60
CA GLU A 228 -6.59 -0.28 15.61
C GLU A 228 -7.64 -0.54 16.68
N TRP A 229 -8.38 0.50 17.07
CA TRP A 229 -9.40 0.41 18.09
C TRP A 229 -10.74 0.91 17.61
N ILE A 230 -11.79 0.25 18.12
CA ILE A 230 -13.16 0.58 17.82
C ILE A 230 -14.04 0.52 19.06
N ASN A 231 -14.99 1.45 19.15
CA ASN A 231 -16.06 1.38 20.14
C ASN A 231 -17.23 0.57 19.58
N TYR A 232 -17.49 -0.58 20.19
CA TYR A 232 -18.57 -1.48 19.78
C TYR A 232 -19.63 -1.58 20.87
N THR A 233 -20.88 -1.31 20.50
CA THR A 233 -22.04 -1.52 21.36
C THR A 233 -22.59 -2.91 21.13
N ASN A 234 -22.47 -3.79 22.14
CA ASN A 234 -22.99 -5.14 22.02
C ASN A 234 -24.53 -5.09 21.99
N PRO A 235 -25.18 -5.54 20.90
CA PRO A 235 -26.62 -5.40 20.73
C PRO A 235 -27.43 -6.24 21.74
N SER A 236 -26.85 -7.29 22.32
CA SER A 236 -27.52 -8.14 23.32
C SER A 236 -27.50 -7.55 24.74
N THR A 237 -26.55 -6.68 25.06
CA THR A 237 -26.38 -6.10 26.40
C THR A 237 -26.59 -4.58 26.44
N GLY A 238 -26.49 -3.90 25.29
CA GLY A 238 -26.50 -2.44 25.19
C GLY A 238 -25.24 -1.77 25.74
N ILE A 239 -24.21 -2.55 26.10
CA ILE A 239 -22.97 -2.02 26.67
C ILE A 239 -21.98 -1.71 25.53
N THR A 240 -21.52 -0.47 25.47
CA THR A 240 -20.41 -0.03 24.62
C THR A 240 -19.09 -0.32 25.30
N GLN A 241 -18.20 -1.02 24.60
CA GLN A 241 -16.83 -1.29 25.05
C GLN A 241 -15.85 -1.05 23.89
N ALA A 242 -14.62 -0.68 24.24
CA ALA A 242 -13.53 -0.56 23.27
C ALA A 242 -12.93 -1.95 23.01
N TYR A 243 -12.70 -2.27 21.74
CA TYR A 243 -11.98 -3.48 21.33
C TYR A 243 -10.87 -3.09 20.37
N SER A 244 -9.76 -3.82 20.42
CA SER A 244 -8.67 -3.71 19.45
C SER A 244 -8.83 -4.75 18.34
N TYR A 245 -8.45 -4.40 17.14
CA TYR A 245 -8.33 -5.32 16.00
C TYR A 245 -7.05 -5.01 15.23
N ASN A 246 -6.51 -6.01 14.53
CA ASN A 246 -5.44 -5.74 13.59
C ASN A 246 -6.00 -5.24 12.26
N GLU A 247 -5.45 -4.14 11.77
CA GLU A 247 -5.76 -3.59 10.45
C GLU A 247 -4.55 -3.63 9.53
N TYR A 248 -4.71 -4.28 8.38
CA TYR A 248 -3.68 -4.34 7.36
C TYR A 248 -3.64 -3.05 6.53
N HIS A 249 -2.47 -2.40 6.53
CA HIS A 249 -2.16 -1.30 5.63
C HIS A 249 -1.43 -1.81 4.39
N ASN A 250 -1.85 -1.36 3.21
CA ASN A 250 -1.30 -1.81 1.94
C ASN A 250 0.16 -1.39 1.78
N ALA A 251 0.95 -2.26 1.13
CA ALA A 251 2.32 -1.93 0.74
C ALA A 251 2.32 -0.77 -0.27
N GLY A 252 3.29 0.12 -0.18
CA GLY A 252 3.32 1.30 -1.04
C GLY A 252 4.64 2.05 -0.99
N PHE A 253 5.00 2.65 -2.12
CA PHE A 253 6.11 3.59 -2.20
C PHE A 253 5.74 4.94 -1.57
N TYR A 254 6.68 5.55 -0.86
CA TYR A 254 6.55 6.91 -0.35
C TYR A 254 7.73 7.79 -0.76
N SER A 255 7.45 9.06 -0.99
CA SER A 255 8.45 10.09 -1.27
C SER A 255 7.95 11.43 -0.78
N TYR A 256 8.72 12.07 0.10
CA TYR A 256 8.31 13.24 0.85
C TYR A 256 9.39 14.32 0.82
N THR A 257 8.97 15.57 0.74
CA THR A 257 9.85 16.74 0.88
C THR A 257 9.45 17.58 2.08
N ALA A 258 10.42 17.95 2.89
CA ALA A 258 10.19 18.76 4.08
C ALA A 258 10.05 20.25 3.75
N SER A 259 9.18 20.90 4.52
CA SER A 259 9.10 22.35 4.69
C SER A 259 9.06 22.66 6.17
N TYR A 260 9.32 23.92 6.55
CA TYR A 260 9.33 24.33 7.95
C TYR A 260 8.66 25.68 8.15
N ALA A 261 7.79 25.76 9.14
CA ALA A 261 7.19 27.01 9.59
C ALA A 261 6.74 26.89 11.04
N ASN A 262 6.88 27.97 11.81
CA ASN A 262 6.36 28.09 13.19
C ASN A 262 6.76 26.92 14.12
N GLY A 263 8.01 26.44 14.05
CA GLY A 263 8.46 25.34 14.92
C GLY A 263 7.98 23.95 14.52
N THR A 264 7.44 23.79 13.31
CA THR A 264 6.87 22.52 12.82
C THR A 264 7.45 22.18 11.45
N PHE A 265 7.89 20.93 11.31
CA PHE A 265 8.23 20.33 10.03
C PHE A 265 6.96 19.79 9.39
N THR A 266 6.77 20.08 8.10
CA THR A 266 5.68 19.54 7.28
C THR A 266 6.27 18.82 6.09
N PHE A 267 5.97 17.54 5.97
CA PHE A 267 6.41 16.67 4.89
C PHE A 267 5.24 16.45 3.93
N THR A 268 5.41 16.90 2.69
CA THR A 268 4.40 16.79 1.64
C THR A 268 4.78 15.65 0.69
N PRO A 269 3.83 14.75 0.34
CA PRO A 269 4.12 13.66 -0.59
C PRO A 269 4.37 14.21 -1.99
N ALA A 270 5.31 13.59 -2.72
CA ALA A 270 5.53 13.86 -4.13
C ALA A 270 4.40 13.27 -4.98
N ALA A 271 4.23 13.77 -6.20
CA ALA A 271 3.16 13.32 -7.11
C ALA A 271 3.20 11.82 -7.45
N ASN A 272 4.38 11.19 -7.35
CA ASN A 272 4.57 9.77 -7.59
C ASN A 272 4.55 8.91 -6.30
N SER A 273 4.29 9.51 -5.13
CA SER A 273 4.08 8.77 -3.87
C SER A 273 2.78 7.97 -3.94
N GLN A 274 2.78 6.72 -3.45
CA GLN A 274 1.55 5.93 -3.31
C GLN A 274 0.93 6.10 -1.93
N ILE A 275 1.77 6.22 -0.91
CA ILE A 275 1.32 6.63 0.42
C ILE A 275 1.10 8.14 0.38
N GLN A 276 -0.13 8.51 0.69
CA GLN A 276 -0.61 9.88 0.70
C GLN A 276 -0.80 10.38 2.14
N GLY A 277 -1.08 11.68 2.28
CA GLY A 277 -1.19 12.35 3.57
C GLY A 277 0.01 13.24 3.86
N VAL A 278 -0.25 14.44 4.40
CA VAL A 278 0.76 15.41 4.82
C VAL A 278 1.12 15.13 6.27
N ILE A 279 2.40 14.87 6.54
CA ILE A 279 2.90 14.55 7.89
C ILE A 279 3.44 15.84 8.51
N SER A 280 2.96 16.18 9.71
CA SER A 280 3.46 17.33 10.47
C SER A 280 3.95 16.92 11.85
N ILE A 281 5.12 17.41 12.24
CA ILE A 281 5.75 17.11 13.53
C ILE A 281 6.42 18.36 14.10
N SER A 282 6.20 18.62 15.40
CA SER A 282 6.85 19.74 16.08
C SER A 282 8.34 19.45 16.31
N VAL A 283 9.15 20.49 16.49
CA VAL A 283 10.56 20.34 16.90
C VAL A 283 10.67 19.46 18.15
N ALA A 284 9.82 19.70 19.15
CA ALA A 284 9.87 18.97 20.42
C ALA A 284 9.50 17.49 20.25
N ASP A 285 8.51 17.19 19.42
CA ASP A 285 8.13 15.81 19.13
C ASP A 285 9.19 15.09 18.29
N LEU A 286 9.79 15.77 17.31
CA LEU A 286 10.89 15.19 16.54
C LEU A 286 12.08 14.90 17.44
N ALA A 287 12.44 15.84 18.32
CA ALA A 287 13.52 15.67 19.31
C ALA A 287 13.24 14.50 20.29
N ASN A 288 12.00 14.35 20.77
CA ASN A 288 11.56 13.20 21.57
C ASN A 288 11.62 11.87 20.80
N SER A 289 11.53 11.92 19.47
CA SER A 289 11.52 10.73 18.62
C SER A 289 12.92 10.21 18.31
N ILE A 290 13.93 11.08 18.23
CA ILE A 290 15.29 10.68 17.84
C ILE A 290 15.88 9.62 18.78
N TYR A 291 15.73 9.79 20.09
CA TYR A 291 16.22 8.80 21.06
C TYR A 291 15.23 7.67 21.38
N SER A 292 13.92 7.87 21.27
CA SER A 292 12.97 6.95 21.92
C SER A 292 11.60 6.81 21.26
N THR A 293 11.40 7.34 20.05
CA THR A 293 10.09 7.34 19.34
C THR A 293 8.89 7.80 20.17
N LEU A 294 9.12 8.60 21.22
CA LEU A 294 8.06 9.08 22.13
C LEU A 294 7.31 10.30 21.60
N GLY A 295 7.78 10.90 20.51
CA GLY A 295 7.11 12.04 19.89
C GLY A 295 5.89 11.62 19.08
N ASN A 296 5.01 12.59 18.85
CA ASN A 296 3.85 12.37 18.02
C ASN A 296 3.81 13.30 16.80
N ALA A 297 3.29 12.80 15.70
CA ALA A 297 3.05 13.53 14.47
C ALA A 297 1.55 13.57 14.16
N THR A 298 1.11 14.49 13.32
CA THR A 298 -0.24 14.46 12.73
C THR A 298 -0.14 14.10 11.26
N VAL A 299 -1.11 13.36 10.75
CA VAL A 299 -1.28 13.13 9.31
C VAL A 299 -2.58 13.78 8.88
N THR A 300 -2.56 14.57 7.83
CA THR A 300 -3.76 15.24 7.30
C THR A 300 -3.96 14.94 5.82
N ASP A 301 -5.23 14.85 5.42
CA ASP A 301 -5.59 14.77 4.01
C ASP A 301 -5.17 16.07 3.28
N PRO A 302 -4.33 15.98 2.23
CA PRO A 302 -3.89 17.16 1.47
C PRO A 302 -5.04 17.89 0.77
N THR A 303 -6.18 17.22 0.54
CA THR A 303 -7.35 17.75 -0.17
C THR A 303 -8.32 18.45 0.77
N THR A 304 -8.67 17.80 1.89
CA THR A 304 -9.67 18.30 2.84
C THR A 304 -9.05 19.03 4.03
N GLY A 305 -7.77 18.81 4.33
CA GLY A 305 -7.10 19.30 5.53
C GLY A 305 -7.53 18.60 6.82
N LEU A 306 -8.38 17.57 6.73
CA LEU A 306 -8.84 16.82 7.90
C LEU A 306 -7.73 15.90 8.41
N PRO A 307 -7.53 15.81 9.74
CA PRO A 307 -6.58 14.86 10.30
C PRO A 307 -7.08 13.43 10.13
N TYR A 308 -6.16 12.52 9.83
CA TYR A 308 -6.38 11.10 10.07
C TYR A 308 -6.58 10.90 11.57
N GLN A 309 -7.64 10.17 11.93
CA GLN A 309 -7.92 9.88 13.32
C GLN A 309 -7.24 8.56 13.67
N PHE A 310 -6.16 8.66 14.44
CA PHE A 310 -5.48 7.50 14.99
C PHE A 310 -6.16 7.08 16.28
N SER A 311 -6.08 5.80 16.60
CA SER A 311 -6.62 5.28 17.84
C SER A 311 -5.50 5.03 18.86
N ALA A 312 -5.59 5.64 20.04
CA ALA A 312 -4.61 5.47 21.11
C ALA A 312 -5.21 4.76 22.33
N ASN A 313 -4.45 3.85 22.95
CA ASN A 313 -4.85 3.20 24.20
C ASN A 313 -4.38 4.05 25.40
N SER A 314 -5.33 4.69 26.08
CA SER A 314 -5.08 5.41 27.32
C SER A 314 -5.89 4.79 28.46
N GLY A 315 -5.22 4.04 29.33
CA GLY A 315 -5.85 3.42 30.50
C GLY A 315 -6.90 2.36 30.15
N GLY A 316 -6.72 1.61 29.06
CA GLY A 316 -7.65 0.57 28.60
C GLY A 316 -8.89 1.11 27.87
N THR A 317 -8.92 2.41 27.56
CA THR A 317 -9.98 3.06 26.78
C THR A 317 -9.39 3.62 25.50
N ALA A 318 -10.03 3.34 24.36
CA ALA A 318 -9.66 3.92 23.08
C ALA A 318 -10.03 5.40 23.04
N VAL A 319 -9.05 6.27 22.77
CA VAL A 319 -9.26 7.70 22.54
C VAL A 319 -8.86 7.99 21.11
N PHE A 320 -9.81 8.53 20.32
CA PHE A 320 -9.49 9.07 19.00
C PHE A 320 -8.54 10.25 19.17
N ASN A 321 -7.39 10.15 18.52
CA ASN A 321 -6.29 11.05 18.64
C ASN A 321 -5.84 11.47 17.24
N PRO A 322 -5.77 12.77 16.90
CA PRO A 322 -5.18 13.20 15.64
C PRO A 322 -3.66 12.95 15.57
N TYR A 323 -3.05 12.53 16.67
CA TYR A 323 -1.62 12.27 16.78
C TYR A 323 -1.28 10.78 16.63
N MET A 324 -0.29 10.50 15.80
CA MET A 324 0.35 9.20 15.57
C MET A 324 1.72 9.16 16.23
N ASN A 325 2.03 8.08 16.93
CA ASN A 325 3.34 7.85 17.49
C ASN A 325 4.37 7.56 16.38
N THR A 326 5.54 8.19 16.41
CA THR A 326 6.54 8.04 15.34
C THR A 326 7.12 6.63 15.17
N GLY A 327 6.90 5.73 16.13
CA GLY A 327 7.22 4.31 16.06
C GLY A 327 6.05 3.39 15.71
N ALA A 328 4.92 3.94 15.22
CA ALA A 328 3.77 3.13 14.79
C ALA A 328 4.16 2.15 13.66
N ASN A 329 3.58 0.94 13.68
CA ASN A 329 3.80 -0.07 12.66
C ASN A 329 2.82 0.10 11.48
N ASP A 330 2.84 1.27 10.86
CA ASP A 330 2.00 1.64 9.72
C ASP A 330 2.84 2.34 8.63
N GLN A 331 2.20 2.75 7.54
CA GLN A 331 2.87 3.38 6.41
C GLN A 331 3.54 4.73 6.74
N TRP A 332 3.08 5.43 7.78
CA TRP A 332 3.63 6.73 8.18
C TRP A 332 4.74 6.58 9.21
N GLY A 333 4.67 5.59 10.12
CA GLY A 333 5.78 5.19 10.97
C GLY A 333 6.95 4.66 10.15
N ALA A 334 6.70 3.94 9.05
CA ALA A 334 7.73 3.53 8.10
C ALA A 334 8.52 4.72 7.51
N PHE A 335 7.88 5.89 7.32
CA PHE A 335 8.56 7.12 6.90
C PHE A 335 9.54 7.64 7.99
N PHE A 336 9.21 7.49 9.27
CA PHE A 336 10.04 7.97 10.36
C PHE A 336 11.33 7.17 10.52
N VAL A 337 11.37 5.90 10.13
CA VAL A 337 12.58 5.05 10.20
C VAL A 337 13.79 5.70 9.51
N PRO A 338 13.76 6.03 8.20
CA PRO A 338 14.89 6.72 7.56
C PRO A 338 15.07 8.16 8.06
N LEU A 339 14.01 8.88 8.43
CA LEU A 339 14.15 10.25 8.96
C LEU A 339 14.98 10.25 10.26
N LEU A 340 14.64 9.39 11.21
CA LEU A 340 15.31 9.27 12.50
C LEU A 340 16.70 8.66 12.36
N THR A 341 16.88 7.68 11.46
CA THR A 341 18.21 7.16 11.08
C THR A 341 19.13 8.30 10.59
N GLY A 342 18.57 9.24 9.81
CA GLY A 342 19.29 10.41 9.32
C GLY A 342 19.80 11.34 10.42
N PHE A 343 19.02 11.54 11.49
CA PHE A 343 19.44 12.32 12.66
C PHE A 343 20.44 11.56 13.53
N ILE A 344 20.18 10.28 13.82
CA ILE A 344 21.06 9.43 14.65
C ILE A 344 22.45 9.33 14.01
N GLY A 345 22.52 9.02 12.71
CA GLY A 345 23.78 8.90 11.97
C GLY A 345 24.41 10.24 11.59
N GLY A 346 23.75 11.37 11.85
CA GLY A 346 24.21 12.72 11.52
C GLY A 346 24.37 13.06 10.05
N TYR A 347 23.47 12.52 9.24
CA TYR A 347 23.34 12.84 7.83
C TYR A 347 22.62 14.18 7.60
N MET A 348 21.62 14.51 8.43
CA MET A 348 20.70 15.64 8.18
C MET A 348 21.42 17.00 8.10
N GLY A 349 21.22 17.72 7.00
CA GLY A 349 21.90 18.99 6.73
C GLY A 349 23.36 18.86 6.29
N GLY A 350 23.97 17.68 6.45
CA GLY A 350 25.34 17.41 6.04
C GLY A 350 25.52 17.34 4.52
N THR A 351 26.76 17.53 4.09
CA THR A 351 27.16 17.31 2.70
C THR A 351 28.48 16.55 2.61
N THR A 352 28.75 15.94 1.46
CA THR A 352 30.04 15.29 1.17
C THR A 352 30.40 15.44 -0.31
N THR A 353 31.50 14.83 -0.73
CA THR A 353 31.90 14.68 -2.13
C THR A 353 32.11 13.20 -2.44
N ALA A 354 32.30 12.83 -3.70
CA ALA A 354 32.67 11.46 -4.04
C ALA A 354 34.02 11.10 -3.39
N GLN A 355 34.12 9.91 -2.79
CA GLN A 355 35.37 9.42 -2.22
C GLN A 355 36.43 9.16 -3.30
N ASN A 356 36.01 8.74 -4.50
CA ASN A 356 36.88 8.68 -5.66
C ASN A 356 37.18 10.09 -6.18
N ALA A 357 38.39 10.59 -5.91
CA ALA A 357 38.86 11.91 -6.34
C ALA A 357 38.73 12.14 -7.86
N LEU A 358 38.76 11.07 -8.67
CA LEU A 358 38.63 11.15 -10.12
C LEU A 358 37.22 11.55 -10.57
N LEU A 359 36.22 11.54 -9.69
CA LEU A 359 34.86 12.00 -9.98
C LEU A 359 34.67 13.50 -9.77
N GLY A 360 35.70 14.20 -9.28
CA GLY A 360 35.66 15.64 -9.01
C GLY A 360 35.14 15.98 -7.61
N SER A 361 34.65 17.20 -7.44
CA SER A 361 34.31 17.79 -6.13
C SER A 361 32.85 18.25 -6.02
N SER A 362 31.96 17.67 -6.85
CA SER A 362 30.53 17.94 -6.77
C SER A 362 30.00 17.57 -5.39
N SER A 363 29.23 18.48 -4.79
CA SER A 363 28.61 18.27 -3.49
C SER A 363 27.48 17.25 -3.61
N ILE A 364 27.43 16.34 -2.65
CA ILE A 364 26.34 15.37 -2.43
C ILE A 364 25.62 15.78 -1.17
N SER A 365 24.28 15.84 -1.23
CA SER A 365 23.45 16.06 -0.06
C SER A 365 23.33 14.78 0.77
N LEU A 366 23.54 14.89 2.07
CA LEU A 366 23.20 13.83 3.03
C LEU A 366 21.83 14.07 3.68
N SER A 367 21.05 15.06 3.22
CA SER A 367 19.65 15.26 3.65
C SER A 367 18.66 14.42 2.82
N GLU A 368 19.17 13.56 1.95
CA GLU A 368 18.44 12.69 1.05
C GLU A 368 18.79 11.23 1.38
N ASN A 369 17.82 10.43 1.81
CA ASN A 369 18.12 9.11 2.38
C ASN A 369 18.69 8.08 1.40
N TRP A 370 18.56 8.31 0.09
CA TRP A 370 19.27 7.52 -0.93
C TRP A 370 20.76 7.84 -1.06
N ASN A 371 21.29 8.67 -0.18
CA ASN A 371 22.72 8.95 -0.02
C ASN A 371 23.26 8.52 1.36
N PHE A 372 22.48 7.78 2.16
CA PHE A 372 22.92 7.28 3.48
C PHE A 372 23.88 6.11 3.33
N ASP A 373 25.11 6.41 2.92
CA ASP A 373 26.21 5.47 3.04
C ASP A 373 26.66 5.39 4.51
N PRO A 374 26.77 4.20 5.12
CA PRO A 374 27.33 4.06 6.45
C PRO A 374 28.75 4.63 6.61
N THR A 375 29.53 4.79 5.53
CA THR A 375 30.85 5.46 5.56
C THR A 375 30.79 6.94 5.89
N PHE A 376 29.64 7.58 5.66
CA PHE A 376 29.40 8.99 5.98
C PHE A 376 28.72 9.17 7.35
N ALA A 377 28.29 8.09 8.01
CA ALA A 377 27.70 8.16 9.34
C ALA A 377 28.68 8.79 10.35
N PHE A 378 28.14 9.47 11.35
CA PHE A 378 28.86 10.09 12.46
C PHE A 378 29.97 11.05 12.04
N GLY A 379 29.77 11.77 10.92
CA GLY A 379 30.77 12.70 10.38
C GLY A 379 31.87 12.04 9.54
N GLY A 380 31.76 10.73 9.30
CA GLY A 380 32.61 9.96 8.40
C GLY A 380 34.03 9.73 8.92
N LYS A 381 34.67 8.66 8.42
CA LYS A 381 36.05 8.28 8.81
C LYS A 381 37.14 9.02 8.02
N ILE A 382 36.75 9.80 7.01
CA ILE A 382 37.66 10.47 6.08
C ILE A 382 38.02 11.86 6.64
N ALA A 383 39.33 12.11 6.80
CA ALA A 383 39.83 13.37 7.33
C ALA A 383 39.41 14.58 6.48
N ALA A 384 39.08 15.69 7.15
CA ALA A 384 38.64 16.93 6.51
C ALA A 384 39.59 17.39 5.38
N GLY A 385 39.01 17.82 4.26
CA GLY A 385 39.73 18.28 3.06
C GLY A 385 40.16 17.16 2.10
N GLN A 386 39.87 15.89 2.41
CA GLN A 386 40.01 14.78 1.48
C GLN A 386 38.68 14.51 0.73
N PRO A 387 38.71 13.96 -0.50
CA PRO A 387 37.51 13.49 -1.20
C PRO A 387 36.73 12.48 -0.35
N GLY A 388 35.41 12.64 -0.26
CA GLY A 388 34.56 11.84 0.62
C GLY A 388 34.48 12.31 2.08
N ALA A 389 35.25 13.34 2.48
CA ALA A 389 35.11 13.92 3.81
C ALA A 389 33.73 14.56 3.98
N VAL A 390 33.05 14.18 5.06
CA VAL A 390 31.76 14.76 5.42
C VAL A 390 31.99 16.16 5.96
N THR A 391 31.14 17.09 5.53
CA THR A 391 30.94 18.39 6.17
C THR A 391 29.66 18.29 6.98
N PRO A 392 29.73 18.07 8.31
CA PRO A 392 28.55 17.98 9.15
C PRO A 392 27.79 19.31 9.17
N TRP A 393 26.50 19.24 9.49
CA TRP A 393 25.72 20.44 9.76
C TRP A 393 26.30 21.19 10.96
N SER A 394 26.49 22.50 10.81
CA SER A 394 27.07 23.34 11.87
C SER A 394 25.98 24.09 12.63
N TRP A 395 25.96 23.91 13.95
CA TRP A 395 25.06 24.58 14.89
C TRP A 395 25.77 24.74 16.25
N SER A 396 25.18 25.45 17.21
CA SER A 396 25.73 25.58 18.57
C SER A 396 24.85 24.85 19.60
N GLY A 397 25.43 23.90 20.35
CA GLY A 397 24.65 22.92 21.13
C GLY A 397 25.29 22.31 22.37
N THR A 398 24.53 21.45 23.04
CA THR A 398 24.92 20.67 24.24
C THR A 398 26.14 19.78 24.00
N TYR A 399 26.23 19.14 22.82
CA TYR A 399 27.35 18.28 22.44
C TYR A 399 28.52 19.04 21.78
N GLY A 400 28.51 20.37 21.82
CA GLY A 400 29.51 21.22 21.18
C GLY A 400 29.07 21.75 19.81
N THR A 401 29.83 22.69 19.25
CA THR A 401 29.52 23.27 17.94
C THR A 401 29.75 22.25 16.83
N GLY A 402 28.69 21.88 16.11
CA GLY A 402 28.75 21.03 14.92
C GLY A 402 28.68 19.52 15.13
N VAL A 403 28.37 19.05 16.34
CA VAL A 403 28.05 17.62 16.58
C VAL A 403 26.59 17.39 16.21
N SER A 404 26.35 16.63 15.15
CA SER A 404 25.01 16.49 14.55
C SER A 404 24.55 15.03 14.52
N HIS A 405 24.99 14.19 15.45
CA HIS A 405 24.70 12.76 15.52
C HIS A 405 24.49 12.30 16.96
N ASP A 406 24.06 11.05 17.16
CA ASP A 406 23.95 10.42 18.47
C ASP A 406 25.31 9.83 18.90
N PRO A 407 25.96 10.40 19.94
CA PRO A 407 27.27 9.93 20.36
C PRO A 407 27.23 8.54 21.02
N TYR A 408 26.09 8.11 21.58
CA TYR A 408 25.96 6.75 22.10
C TYR A 408 25.98 5.76 20.94
N ALA A 409 25.14 5.98 19.91
CA ALA A 409 25.10 5.14 18.73
C ALA A 409 26.46 5.03 18.02
N GLU A 410 27.25 6.11 17.97
CA GLU A 410 28.59 6.11 17.38
C GLU A 410 29.53 5.09 18.04
N ILE A 411 29.51 4.97 19.37
CA ILE A 411 30.36 4.05 20.13
C ILE A 411 30.10 2.61 19.67
N PHE A 412 28.81 2.22 19.63
CA PHE A 412 28.43 0.87 19.23
C PHE A 412 28.66 0.62 17.75
N PHE A 413 28.40 1.61 16.89
CA PHE A 413 28.70 1.51 15.46
C PHE A 413 30.19 1.28 15.19
N ASN A 414 31.07 1.95 15.92
CA ASN A 414 32.52 1.86 15.71
C ASN A 414 33.15 0.63 16.37
N ASN A 415 32.63 0.21 17.52
CA ASN A 415 33.28 -0.78 18.38
C ASN A 415 32.54 -2.12 18.46
N THR A 416 31.34 -2.24 17.89
CA THR A 416 30.49 -3.44 18.02
C THR A 416 29.75 -3.76 16.72
N ASN A 417 29.13 -4.94 16.67
CA ASN A 417 28.06 -5.28 15.72
C ASN A 417 26.81 -5.71 16.49
N SER A 418 26.47 -4.95 17.52
CA SER A 418 25.24 -5.05 18.29
C SER A 418 24.30 -3.89 17.92
N TYR A 419 23.02 -3.99 18.26
CA TYR A 419 22.10 -2.87 18.10
C TYR A 419 22.37 -1.79 19.16
N GLY A 420 23.05 -0.70 18.80
CA GLY A 420 23.31 0.42 19.70
C GLY A 420 22.16 1.44 19.81
N ASN A 421 21.17 1.37 18.92
CA ASN A 421 19.99 2.23 18.89
C ASN A 421 18.85 1.54 18.11
N GLY A 422 17.63 2.09 18.21
CA GLY A 422 16.41 1.50 17.64
C GLY A 422 16.40 1.33 16.11
N TYR A 423 17.33 1.96 15.38
CA TYR A 423 17.42 1.90 13.92
C TYR A 423 18.82 1.49 13.43
N SER A 424 19.53 0.70 14.25
CA SER A 424 20.89 0.25 13.90
C SER A 424 20.89 -0.64 12.65
N ASP A 425 19.83 -1.39 12.39
CA ASP A 425 19.67 -2.16 11.16
C ASP A 425 19.64 -1.26 9.93
N SER A 426 18.86 -0.20 9.96
CA SER A 426 18.72 0.78 8.89
C SER A 426 20.07 1.46 8.63
N LEU A 427 20.76 1.85 9.71
CA LEU A 427 22.09 2.43 9.66
C LEU A 427 23.17 1.46 9.13
N MET A 428 23.05 0.17 9.43
CA MET A 428 24.04 -0.86 9.06
C MET A 428 23.65 -1.64 7.78
N SER A 429 22.49 -1.37 7.19
CA SER A 429 21.86 -2.15 6.12
C SER A 429 22.71 -2.33 4.86
N GLN A 430 23.65 -1.42 4.61
CA GLN A 430 24.49 -1.42 3.41
C GLN A 430 25.83 -2.15 3.56
N PHE A 431 26.13 -2.63 4.77
CA PHE A 431 27.33 -3.42 5.00
C PHE A 431 27.17 -4.84 4.46
N GLN A 432 28.07 -5.25 3.56
CA GLN A 432 28.05 -6.58 2.96
C GLN A 432 28.27 -7.70 3.98
N GLN A 433 28.98 -7.40 5.08
CA GLN A 433 29.23 -8.30 6.21
C GLN A 433 29.28 -7.49 7.51
N GLY A 434 28.77 -8.05 8.60
CA GLY A 434 28.95 -7.49 9.95
C GLY A 434 27.81 -6.63 10.51
N GLY A 435 26.64 -6.55 9.86
CA GLY A 435 25.44 -5.97 10.48
C GLY A 435 24.99 -6.78 11.72
N PRO A 436 24.12 -6.23 12.58
CA PRO A 436 23.87 -6.81 13.90
C PRO A 436 23.12 -8.16 13.89
N LEU A 437 22.38 -8.46 12.82
CA LEU A 437 21.67 -9.73 12.64
C LEU A 437 22.61 -10.86 12.19
N VAL A 438 22.51 -12.02 12.82
CA VAL A 438 23.14 -13.28 12.43
C VAL A 438 22.05 -14.35 12.18
N PRO A 439 22.00 -15.00 11.00
CA PRO A 439 20.99 -16.03 10.74
C PRO A 439 21.03 -17.17 11.76
N THR A 440 19.86 -17.56 12.28
CA THR A 440 19.69 -18.76 13.12
C THR A 440 19.16 -19.94 12.30
N GLY A 441 18.69 -19.69 11.08
CA GLY A 441 18.31 -20.71 10.11
C GLY A 441 19.39 -21.00 9.06
N TYR A 442 19.32 -22.19 8.45
CA TYR A 442 20.06 -22.54 7.25
C TYR A 442 19.16 -23.18 6.20
N THR A 443 19.53 -22.99 4.93
CA THR A 443 18.86 -23.61 3.78
C THR A 443 19.74 -24.73 3.20
N ALA A 444 19.10 -25.81 2.75
CA ALA A 444 19.76 -26.85 1.96
C ALA A 444 18.84 -27.43 0.88
N THR A 445 19.45 -27.95 -0.18
CA THR A 445 18.75 -28.57 -1.31
C THR A 445 18.68 -30.07 -1.13
N LEU A 446 17.49 -30.65 -1.30
CA LEU A 446 17.29 -32.09 -1.29
C LEU A 446 17.66 -32.72 -2.64
N GLY A 447 17.87 -34.04 -2.63
CA GLY A 447 18.11 -34.80 -3.87
C GLY A 447 16.90 -34.81 -4.81
N ASN A 448 17.10 -35.30 -6.03
CA ASN A 448 16.02 -35.43 -7.01
C ASN A 448 14.88 -36.33 -6.51
N ASN A 449 13.66 -35.84 -6.64
CA ASN A 449 12.43 -36.52 -6.22
C ASN A 449 12.49 -37.04 -4.77
N PRO A 450 12.68 -36.15 -3.79
CA PRO A 450 12.99 -36.55 -2.43
C PRO A 450 11.76 -37.02 -1.65
N LEU A 451 10.55 -36.83 -2.17
CA LEU A 451 9.30 -37.05 -1.45
C LEU A 451 8.67 -38.39 -1.83
N SER A 452 8.27 -39.18 -0.84
CA SER A 452 7.50 -40.41 -1.02
C SER A 452 6.20 -40.39 -0.21
N THR A 453 5.10 -40.76 -0.87
CA THR A 453 3.75 -40.79 -0.30
C THR A 453 3.16 -42.19 -0.40
N THR A 454 2.18 -42.51 0.47
CA THR A 454 1.40 -43.76 0.42
C THR A 454 -0.09 -43.42 0.32
N SER A 455 -0.79 -44.00 -0.66
CA SER A 455 -2.22 -43.77 -0.88
C SER A 455 -3.04 -43.99 0.40
N GLY A 456 -3.86 -43.02 0.76
CA GLY A 456 -4.69 -43.04 1.97
C GLY A 456 -4.01 -42.57 3.25
N SER A 457 -2.72 -42.18 3.22
CA SER A 457 -1.98 -41.64 4.37
C SER A 457 -1.60 -40.18 4.15
N SER A 458 -1.61 -39.37 5.21
CA SER A 458 -1.07 -38.01 5.23
C SER A 458 0.43 -37.95 5.56
N THR A 459 1.05 -39.09 5.93
CA THR A 459 2.49 -39.14 6.21
C THR A 459 3.31 -39.11 4.92
N VAL A 460 4.22 -38.15 4.82
CA VAL A 460 5.18 -38.02 3.72
C VAL A 460 6.57 -38.38 4.22
N THR A 461 7.25 -39.30 3.53
CA THR A 461 8.66 -39.61 3.80
C THR A 461 9.54 -38.73 2.93
N VAL A 462 10.50 -38.04 3.54
CA VAL A 462 11.46 -37.15 2.87
C VAL A 462 12.83 -37.82 2.90
N THR A 463 13.46 -37.92 1.74
CA THR A 463 14.82 -38.41 1.58
C THR A 463 15.80 -37.26 1.70
N ASP A 464 16.62 -37.31 2.74
CA ASP A 464 17.60 -36.28 3.06
C ASP A 464 18.86 -36.94 3.63
N PRO A 465 20.03 -36.84 2.95
CA PRO A 465 21.28 -37.38 3.45
C PRO A 465 21.68 -36.92 4.86
N ASN A 466 21.21 -35.74 5.28
CA ASN A 466 21.51 -35.14 6.57
C ASN A 466 20.47 -35.47 7.66
N ALA A 467 19.44 -36.27 7.34
CA ALA A 467 18.35 -36.59 8.26
C ALA A 467 18.80 -37.11 9.63
N SER A 468 19.94 -37.82 9.69
CA SER A 468 20.47 -38.35 10.95
C SER A 468 20.93 -37.29 11.95
N GLY A 469 21.06 -36.03 11.53
CA GLY A 469 21.36 -34.90 12.40
C GLY A 469 20.11 -34.16 12.89
N TYR A 470 18.90 -34.62 12.57
CA TYR A 470 17.66 -33.96 12.98
C TYR A 470 17.01 -34.68 14.16
N ASP A 471 16.16 -33.94 14.88
CA ASP A 471 15.38 -34.46 15.98
C ASP A 471 13.87 -34.46 15.68
N VAL A 472 13.16 -35.39 16.31
CA VAL A 472 11.69 -35.37 16.29
C VAL A 472 11.20 -34.12 17.02
N GLY A 473 10.32 -33.36 16.38
CA GLY A 473 9.85 -32.06 16.88
C GLY A 473 10.48 -30.86 16.18
N ASP A 474 11.52 -31.03 15.38
CA ASP A 474 12.11 -29.94 14.60
C ASP A 474 11.11 -29.36 13.60
N LEU A 475 11.14 -28.03 13.44
CA LEU A 475 10.41 -27.34 12.38
C LEU A 475 11.26 -27.32 11.10
N ILE A 476 10.62 -27.65 9.98
CA ILE A 476 11.23 -27.65 8.65
C ILE A 476 10.30 -27.03 7.62
N THR A 477 10.79 -26.03 6.90
CA THR A 477 10.01 -25.32 5.88
C THR A 477 10.44 -25.74 4.48
N PHE A 478 9.52 -26.29 3.70
CA PHE A 478 9.78 -26.73 2.32
C PHE A 478 9.37 -25.69 1.29
N THR A 479 10.21 -25.52 0.26
CA THR A 479 9.87 -24.76 -0.96
C THR A 479 10.32 -25.52 -2.22
N GLY A 480 9.73 -25.18 -3.37
CA GLY A 480 10.10 -25.77 -4.66
C GLY A 480 9.59 -27.20 -4.92
N ALA A 481 8.76 -27.75 -4.03
CA ALA A 481 8.16 -29.07 -4.21
C ALA A 481 7.03 -29.07 -5.26
N THR A 482 7.08 -30.01 -6.19
CA THR A 482 5.98 -30.32 -7.11
C THR A 482 5.04 -31.38 -6.53
N VAL A 483 3.80 -31.45 -7.03
CA VAL A 483 2.79 -32.40 -6.57
C VAL A 483 3.29 -33.86 -6.66
N VAL A 484 3.20 -34.61 -5.57
CA VAL A 484 3.50 -36.04 -5.49
C VAL A 484 2.34 -36.80 -4.83
N GLY A 485 1.75 -37.75 -5.56
CA GLY A 485 0.62 -38.52 -5.05
C GLY A 485 -0.56 -37.68 -4.55
N GLY A 486 -0.80 -36.51 -5.16
CA GLY A 486 -1.86 -35.57 -4.77
C GLY A 486 -1.51 -34.61 -3.63
N ILE A 487 -0.30 -34.67 -3.07
CA ILE A 487 0.20 -33.76 -2.03
C ILE A 487 1.23 -32.81 -2.63
N THR A 488 1.11 -31.51 -2.35
CA THR A 488 2.20 -30.54 -2.52
C THR A 488 2.75 -30.21 -1.14
N LEU A 489 3.99 -30.61 -0.87
CA LEU A 489 4.63 -30.35 0.42
C LEU A 489 5.32 -28.98 0.39
N ALA A 490 4.57 -27.94 0.73
CA ALA A 490 5.06 -26.56 0.83
C ALA A 490 4.67 -25.96 2.19
N GLY A 491 5.52 -25.11 2.75
CA GLY A 491 5.34 -24.51 4.08
C GLY A 491 6.07 -25.26 5.20
N THR A 492 5.81 -24.85 6.44
CA THR A 492 6.47 -25.37 7.66
C THR A 492 5.77 -26.62 8.19
N TYR A 493 6.56 -27.63 8.55
CA TYR A 493 6.09 -28.89 9.11
C TYR A 493 6.96 -29.30 10.30
N THR A 494 6.37 -30.05 11.23
CA THR A 494 7.13 -30.69 12.32
C THR A 494 7.62 -32.07 11.88
N ILE A 495 8.89 -32.37 12.12
CA ILE A 495 9.46 -33.70 11.91
C ILE A 495 8.83 -34.69 12.88
N ALA A 496 8.15 -35.71 12.35
CA ALA A 496 7.41 -36.72 13.11
C ALA A 496 8.22 -37.98 13.41
N SER A 497 9.21 -38.31 12.58
CA SER A 497 10.15 -39.41 12.83
C SER A 497 11.43 -39.19 12.04
N VAL A 498 12.56 -39.69 12.57
CA VAL A 498 13.90 -39.57 11.96
C VAL A 498 14.50 -40.96 11.78
N GLY A 499 15.14 -41.19 10.64
CA GLY A 499 15.88 -42.40 10.30
C GLY A 499 17.15 -42.11 9.52
N ALA A 500 17.88 -43.15 9.14
CA ALA A 500 19.11 -42.99 8.37
C ALA A 500 18.81 -42.49 6.94
N GLY A 501 19.15 -41.22 6.66
CA GLY A 501 18.96 -40.59 5.36
C GLY A 501 17.51 -40.25 5.00
N ILE A 502 16.58 -40.39 5.96
CA ILE A 502 15.15 -40.11 5.77
C ILE A 502 14.52 -39.56 7.05
N TYR A 503 13.44 -38.77 6.91
CA TYR A 503 12.55 -38.42 8.00
C TYR A 503 11.11 -38.34 7.48
N THR A 504 10.12 -38.20 8.37
CA THR A 504 8.71 -38.08 7.98
C THR A 504 8.07 -36.81 8.50
N VAL A 505 7.16 -36.24 7.72
CA VAL A 505 6.26 -35.14 8.11
C VAL A 505 4.80 -35.51 7.84
N THR A 506 3.86 -34.75 8.41
CA THR A 506 2.42 -34.98 8.24
C THR A 506 1.79 -33.86 7.40
N ALA A 507 1.24 -34.20 6.24
CA ALA A 507 0.53 -33.27 5.36
C ALA A 507 -0.91 -32.97 5.84
N SER A 508 -1.51 -31.89 5.34
CA SER A 508 -2.88 -31.47 5.66
C SER A 508 -3.98 -32.38 5.10
N SER A 509 -3.65 -33.25 4.14
CA SER A 509 -4.58 -34.20 3.52
C SER A 509 -3.91 -35.54 3.21
N ASN A 510 -4.74 -36.58 3.02
CA ASN A 510 -4.25 -37.90 2.64
C ASN A 510 -3.82 -37.93 1.17
N ALA A 511 -2.71 -38.61 0.87
CA ALA A 511 -2.26 -38.83 -0.50
C ALA A 511 -3.29 -39.65 -1.29
N THR A 512 -3.52 -39.27 -2.55
CA THR A 512 -4.41 -39.99 -3.47
C THR A 512 -3.72 -41.18 -4.14
N ALA A 513 -2.39 -41.21 -4.16
CA ALA A 513 -1.59 -42.30 -4.73
C ALA A 513 -0.30 -42.56 -3.94
N THR A 514 0.21 -43.80 -4.04
CA THR A 514 1.56 -44.15 -3.57
C THR A 514 2.56 -43.78 -4.65
N ALA A 515 3.46 -42.84 -4.37
CA ALA A 515 4.40 -42.29 -5.37
C ALA A 515 5.74 -41.88 -4.76
N THR A 516 6.74 -41.64 -5.61
CA THR A 516 7.98 -40.94 -5.30
C THR A 516 8.14 -39.80 -6.32
N GLY A 517 8.47 -38.59 -5.87
CA GLY A 517 8.40 -37.39 -6.68
C GLY A 517 8.83 -36.14 -5.90
N GLY A 518 8.31 -34.97 -6.28
CA GLY A 518 8.63 -33.70 -5.64
C GLY A 518 9.51 -32.78 -6.50
N GLY A 519 10.16 -33.28 -7.56
CA GLY A 519 10.97 -32.47 -8.47
C GLY A 519 12.46 -32.44 -8.10
N SER A 520 13.25 -31.64 -8.83
CA SER A 520 14.72 -31.55 -8.69
C SER A 520 15.21 -30.32 -7.93
N THR A 521 14.31 -29.47 -7.44
CA THR A 521 14.63 -28.16 -6.85
C THR A 521 14.01 -28.00 -5.47
N VAL A 522 13.69 -29.11 -4.78
CA VAL A 522 13.12 -29.04 -3.44
C VAL A 522 14.21 -28.57 -2.48
N THR A 523 13.94 -27.47 -1.79
CA THR A 523 14.80 -26.99 -0.72
C THR A 523 14.05 -27.02 0.59
N PHE A 524 14.80 -27.07 1.69
CA PHE A 524 14.23 -26.91 3.02
C PHE A 524 15.02 -25.87 3.81
N GLN A 525 14.35 -25.32 4.82
CA GLN A 525 14.92 -24.43 5.82
C GLN A 525 14.69 -25.01 7.22
N LYS A 526 15.71 -24.91 8.08
CA LYS A 526 15.71 -25.37 9.47
C LYS A 526 16.59 -24.47 10.33
N ASP A 527 16.26 -24.33 11.61
CA ASP A 527 17.14 -23.70 12.60
C ASP A 527 18.38 -24.54 12.91
N VAL A 528 19.46 -23.84 13.28
CA VAL A 528 20.70 -24.47 13.75
C VAL A 528 20.46 -25.25 15.04
N ASP A 529 21.24 -26.31 15.23
CA ASP A 529 21.13 -27.17 16.41
C ASP A 529 21.73 -26.50 17.66
N SER A 530 22.70 -25.59 17.49
CA SER A 530 23.40 -24.95 18.60
C SER A 530 23.77 -23.50 18.33
N ILE A 531 23.61 -22.66 19.35
CA ILE A 531 24.11 -21.29 19.42
C ILE A 531 25.09 -21.21 20.60
N THR A 532 26.23 -20.54 20.43
CA THR A 532 27.18 -20.30 21.52
C THR A 532 27.20 -18.81 21.87
N LEU A 533 26.93 -18.48 23.12
CA LEU A 533 27.08 -17.14 23.69
C LEU A 533 28.22 -17.16 24.71
N THR A 534 29.14 -16.21 24.66
CA THR A 534 30.24 -16.07 25.63
C THR A 534 30.19 -14.70 26.28
N LEU A 535 30.22 -14.66 27.62
CA LEU A 535 30.27 -13.45 28.43
C LEU A 535 31.70 -13.20 28.89
N PHE A 536 32.15 -11.94 28.84
CA PHE A 536 33.51 -11.53 29.15
C PHE A 536 33.57 -10.65 30.41
N ASP A 537 34.75 -10.57 31.01
CA ASP A 537 35.02 -9.59 32.07
C ASP A 537 35.11 -8.18 31.47
N ASP A 538 34.77 -7.15 32.24
CA ASP A 538 34.82 -5.76 31.76
C ASP A 538 36.22 -5.36 31.27
N ASN A 539 37.29 -5.97 31.80
CA ASN A 539 38.67 -5.68 31.38
C ASN A 539 39.22 -6.64 30.32
N GLU A 540 38.39 -7.54 29.80
CA GLU A 540 38.77 -8.53 28.81
C GLU A 540 38.17 -8.19 27.44
N THR A 541 39.02 -8.22 26.41
CA THR A 541 38.55 -8.15 25.03
C THR A 541 38.33 -9.56 24.52
N ALA A 542 37.20 -9.78 23.84
CA ALA A 542 36.90 -11.07 23.23
C ALA A 542 37.99 -11.49 22.21
N PRO A 543 38.30 -12.80 22.07
CA PRO A 543 39.34 -13.25 21.17
C PRO A 543 39.07 -12.91 19.70
N SER A 544 40.14 -12.69 18.93
CA SER A 544 40.08 -12.50 17.47
C SER A 544 39.30 -13.65 16.81
N GLY A 545 38.32 -13.30 15.96
CA GLY A 545 37.39 -14.24 15.33
C GLY A 545 36.06 -14.43 16.10
N GLN A 546 35.93 -13.91 17.31
CA GLN A 546 34.65 -13.80 18.06
C GLN A 546 34.12 -12.37 18.14
N THR A 547 34.91 -11.40 17.70
CA THR A 547 34.59 -9.98 17.62
C THR A 547 34.30 -9.59 16.18
N LEU A 548 34.03 -8.29 15.96
CA LEU A 548 34.22 -7.68 14.64
C LEU A 548 35.51 -8.23 13.98
N PRO A 549 35.49 -8.66 12.70
CA PRO A 549 36.69 -9.06 12.00
C PRO A 549 37.80 -8.01 12.16
N ASP A 550 39.02 -8.46 12.51
CA ASP A 550 40.18 -7.67 13.02
C ASP A 550 40.81 -6.68 12.01
N VAL A 551 40.10 -6.37 10.95
CA VAL A 551 40.37 -5.32 9.98
C VAL A 551 38.98 -4.90 9.56
N GLN A 552 38.59 -3.63 9.69
CA GLN A 552 37.25 -3.13 9.32
C GLN A 552 36.76 -3.80 8.01
N GLY A 553 36.03 -4.89 8.17
CA GLY A 553 35.51 -5.79 7.12
C GLY A 553 34.07 -5.46 6.78
N TYR A 554 33.59 -4.34 7.31
CA TYR A 554 32.68 -3.46 6.62
C TYR A 554 33.34 -3.00 5.31
N THR A 555 33.50 -3.87 4.31
CA THR A 555 33.63 -3.39 2.93
C THR A 555 32.27 -2.77 2.62
N PRO A 556 32.14 -1.44 2.71
CA PRO A 556 30.86 -0.80 2.45
C PRO A 556 30.52 -1.08 1.00
N THR A 557 29.23 -1.15 0.69
CA THR A 557 28.82 -0.84 -0.68
C THR A 557 29.06 0.65 -0.85
N LEU A 558 30.30 1.03 -1.22
CA LEU A 558 30.75 2.42 -1.26
C LEU A 558 29.91 3.21 -2.26
N ILE A 559 29.31 4.33 -1.85
CA ILE A 559 28.56 5.23 -2.76
C ILE A 559 29.46 5.76 -3.88
N TYR A 560 30.79 5.75 -3.71
CA TYR A 560 31.79 5.93 -4.77
C TYR A 560 33.07 5.13 -4.45
N ASP A 561 33.25 3.96 -5.08
CA ASP A 561 34.36 3.01 -4.80
C ASP A 561 35.78 3.61 -4.93
N THR A 562 36.72 3.05 -4.17
CA THR A 562 38.12 3.48 -3.98
C THR A 562 39.12 2.84 -4.93
N SER A 563 38.69 2.07 -5.94
CA SER A 563 39.59 1.40 -6.87
C SER A 563 40.67 2.35 -7.39
N THR A 564 41.94 2.10 -7.06
CA THR A 564 43.05 3.02 -7.37
C THR A 564 43.61 2.83 -8.78
N GLY A 565 42.96 2.02 -9.62
CA GLY A 565 43.44 1.67 -10.95
C GLY A 565 44.68 0.76 -10.96
N PRO A 566 45.37 0.62 -12.11
CA PRO A 566 45.12 1.32 -13.36
C PRO A 566 43.82 0.86 -14.06
N PHE A 567 43.02 1.83 -14.50
CA PHE A 567 41.82 1.58 -15.30
C PHE A 567 42.16 1.37 -16.77
N VAL A 568 41.39 0.52 -17.44
CA VAL A 568 41.49 0.29 -18.89
C VAL A 568 40.35 0.97 -19.63
N ALA A 569 40.58 1.30 -20.90
CA ALA A 569 39.60 1.95 -21.78
C ALA A 569 39.07 0.93 -22.79
N PRO A 570 38.00 0.19 -22.49
CA PRO A 570 37.54 -0.90 -23.35
C PRO A 570 36.63 -0.39 -24.49
N LEU A 571 36.87 0.78 -25.08
CA LEU A 571 35.92 1.41 -26.02
C LEU A 571 35.72 0.60 -27.33
N GLU A 572 36.60 -0.36 -27.63
CA GLU A 572 36.50 -1.21 -28.81
C GLU A 572 36.23 -2.67 -28.45
N SER A 573 35.33 -3.33 -29.20
CA SER A 573 35.04 -4.75 -29.05
C SER A 573 36.23 -5.59 -29.54
N THR A 574 37.02 -6.12 -28.61
CA THR A 574 38.22 -6.95 -28.88
C THR A 574 37.89 -8.41 -29.27
N GLY A 575 36.62 -8.79 -29.27
CA GLY A 575 36.13 -10.15 -29.56
C GLY A 575 35.41 -10.78 -28.36
N ALA A 576 34.54 -11.76 -28.60
CA ALA A 576 33.74 -12.40 -27.55
C ALA A 576 34.58 -13.26 -26.56
N PRO A 577 34.12 -13.46 -25.31
CA PRO A 577 32.84 -13.00 -24.77
C PRO A 577 32.86 -11.51 -24.36
N ASN A 578 31.67 -10.89 -24.35
CA ASN A 578 31.43 -9.51 -23.90
C ASN A 578 30.61 -9.52 -22.60
N LEU A 579 30.57 -8.41 -21.88
CA LEU A 579 29.81 -8.27 -20.64
C LEU A 579 28.34 -7.96 -20.92
N SER A 580 27.46 -8.64 -20.19
CA SER A 580 26.02 -8.38 -20.11
C SER A 580 25.65 -7.84 -18.74
N LEU A 581 24.80 -6.82 -18.70
CA LEU A 581 24.19 -6.27 -17.49
C LEU A 581 22.68 -6.50 -17.50
N VAL A 582 22.16 -7.02 -16.41
CA VAL A 582 20.72 -7.06 -16.10
C VAL A 582 20.46 -6.00 -15.05
N LEU A 583 19.86 -4.88 -15.45
CA LEU A 583 19.61 -3.73 -14.59
C LEU A 583 18.17 -3.77 -14.10
N ASN A 584 17.97 -4.04 -12.80
CA ASN A 584 16.65 -4.04 -12.17
C ASN A 584 16.41 -2.70 -11.46
N PHE A 585 15.45 -1.93 -11.98
CA PHE A 585 15.00 -0.65 -11.42
C PHE A 585 13.58 -0.74 -10.82
N GLY A 586 13.12 -1.95 -10.49
CA GLY A 586 11.81 -2.16 -9.86
C GLY A 586 11.87 -2.01 -8.34
N LEU A 587 10.89 -1.30 -7.77
CA LEU A 587 10.65 -1.21 -6.33
C LEU A 587 9.15 -1.35 -6.06
N GLY A 588 8.71 -2.54 -5.68
CA GLY A 588 7.28 -2.85 -5.57
C GLY A 588 6.54 -2.58 -6.88
N GLN A 589 5.58 -1.66 -6.85
CA GLN A 589 4.77 -1.23 -8.00
C GLN A 589 5.41 -0.07 -8.81
N MET A 590 6.63 0.36 -8.43
CA MET A 590 7.37 1.43 -9.07
C MET A 590 8.39 0.89 -10.07
N ARG A 591 8.68 1.69 -11.09
CA ARG A 591 9.75 1.46 -12.07
C ARG A 591 10.44 2.78 -12.41
N LEU A 592 11.61 2.71 -13.05
CA LEU A 592 12.21 3.86 -13.71
C LEU A 592 11.23 4.47 -14.74
N ASP A 593 11.14 5.81 -14.79
CA ASP A 593 10.33 6.51 -15.79
C ASP A 593 10.68 6.00 -17.20
N PRO A 594 9.71 5.45 -17.97
CA PRO A 594 9.95 5.00 -19.34
C PRO A 594 10.50 6.09 -20.27
N ASN A 595 10.29 7.37 -19.93
CA ASN A 595 10.81 8.53 -20.65
C ASN A 595 12.21 8.97 -20.19
N ALA A 596 12.77 8.34 -19.15
CA ALA A 596 14.14 8.61 -18.75
C ALA A 596 15.12 8.21 -19.86
N THR A 597 16.18 9.01 -19.99
CA THR A 597 17.34 8.67 -20.81
C THR A 597 18.30 7.84 -19.96
N VAL A 598 18.74 6.70 -20.50
CA VAL A 598 19.81 5.90 -19.91
C VAL A 598 21.02 5.92 -20.84
N GLN A 599 22.20 6.18 -20.30
CA GLN A 599 23.46 6.21 -21.02
C GLN A 599 24.50 5.34 -20.33
N ILE A 600 25.34 4.67 -21.12
CA ILE A 600 26.51 3.96 -20.61
C ILE A 600 27.76 4.75 -21.00
N GLY A 601 28.48 5.24 -20.00
CA GLY A 601 29.78 5.90 -20.13
C GLY A 601 30.91 4.88 -20.07
N PHE A 602 31.84 4.94 -21.01
CA PHE A 602 33.06 4.13 -21.04
C PHE A 602 34.25 5.00 -20.67
N TYR A 603 35.02 4.61 -19.66
CA TYR A 603 36.21 5.35 -19.25
C TYR A 603 37.23 5.44 -20.40
N THR A 604 37.74 6.64 -20.66
CA THR A 604 38.73 6.91 -21.74
C THR A 604 40.05 7.47 -21.23
N GLY A 605 40.16 7.76 -19.93
CA GLY A 605 41.35 8.34 -19.31
C GLY A 605 41.01 9.40 -18.27
N THR A 606 42.01 10.18 -17.86
CA THR A 606 41.83 11.32 -16.96
C THR A 606 42.29 12.62 -17.61
N SER A 607 41.57 13.71 -17.39
CA SER A 607 41.97 15.08 -17.76
C SER A 607 41.91 15.96 -16.52
N GLY A 608 43.00 16.67 -16.21
CA GLY A 608 43.07 17.53 -15.02
C GLY A 608 42.87 16.80 -13.69
N GLY A 609 43.11 15.49 -13.63
CA GLY A 609 42.87 14.65 -12.45
C GLY A 609 41.43 14.15 -12.31
N VAL A 610 40.57 14.36 -13.30
CA VAL A 610 39.18 13.89 -13.32
C VAL A 610 39.00 12.87 -14.46
N ALA A 611 38.34 11.75 -14.18
CA ALA A 611 38.00 10.72 -15.15
C ALA A 611 37.17 11.29 -16.31
N GLN A 612 37.43 10.79 -17.51
CA GLN A 612 36.74 11.15 -18.74
C GLN A 612 36.01 9.93 -19.28
N PHE A 613 34.84 10.15 -19.86
CA PHE A 613 33.97 9.09 -20.37
C PHE A 613 33.42 9.46 -21.74
N ASP A 614 33.36 8.46 -22.62
CA ASP A 614 32.55 8.52 -23.83
C ASP A 614 31.19 7.89 -23.53
N TYR A 615 30.12 8.70 -23.62
CA TYR A 615 28.76 8.25 -23.32
C TYR A 615 28.01 7.81 -24.56
N VAL A 616 27.38 6.64 -24.46
CA VAL A 616 26.51 6.10 -25.49
C VAL A 616 25.12 5.93 -24.91
N ALA A 617 24.15 6.66 -25.47
CA ALA A 617 22.76 6.61 -25.03
C ALA A 617 22.03 5.39 -25.59
N LEU A 618 21.09 4.87 -24.81
CA LEU A 618 20.09 3.93 -25.29
C LEU A 618 19.04 4.72 -26.10
N PRO A 619 18.75 4.34 -27.36
CA PRO A 619 17.82 5.06 -28.25
C PRO A 619 16.32 5.07 -27.85
N SER A 620 15.97 5.02 -26.56
CA SER A 620 14.58 4.95 -26.11
C SER A 620 13.73 6.07 -26.72
N SER A 621 12.59 5.70 -27.31
CA SER A 621 11.64 6.61 -27.96
C SER A 621 10.23 6.03 -27.83
N ASN A 622 9.20 6.78 -28.21
CA ASN A 622 7.81 6.28 -28.14
C ASN A 622 7.57 4.98 -28.93
N SER A 623 8.47 4.60 -29.86
CA SER A 623 8.39 3.34 -30.61
C SER A 623 9.31 2.23 -30.09
N GLN A 624 10.18 2.52 -29.12
CA GLN A 624 11.15 1.58 -28.53
C GLN A 624 11.18 1.74 -27.01
N SER A 625 10.64 0.74 -26.31
CA SER A 625 10.65 0.70 -24.85
C SER A 625 12.08 0.66 -24.30
N LEU A 626 12.31 1.35 -23.17
CA LEU A 626 13.55 1.20 -22.40
C LEU A 626 13.71 -0.25 -21.91
N TYR A 627 12.62 -0.88 -21.47
CA TYR A 627 12.57 -2.21 -20.88
C TYR A 627 12.63 -3.33 -21.92
N GLN A 628 13.74 -3.40 -22.64
CA GLN A 628 14.02 -4.43 -23.64
C GLN A 628 15.50 -4.82 -23.61
N THR A 629 15.89 -5.72 -24.52
CA THR A 629 17.31 -6.05 -24.72
C THR A 629 17.97 -5.08 -25.69
N TRP A 630 19.01 -4.40 -25.20
CA TRP A 630 19.88 -3.53 -25.96
C TRP A 630 21.25 -4.17 -26.15
N VAL A 631 21.76 -4.13 -27.38
CA VAL A 631 23.05 -4.71 -27.73
C VAL A 631 23.98 -3.58 -28.16
N TYR A 632 25.10 -3.43 -27.46
CA TYR A 632 26.19 -2.56 -27.86
C TYR A 632 26.93 -3.15 -29.06
N SER A 633 27.02 -2.39 -30.15
CA SER A 633 27.73 -2.80 -31.37
C SER A 633 28.19 -1.58 -32.15
N ASN A 634 29.45 -1.55 -32.57
CA ASN A 634 30.04 -0.47 -33.36
C ASN A 634 29.82 0.95 -32.79
N GLY A 635 30.00 1.12 -31.48
CA GLY A 635 29.88 2.44 -30.83
C GLY A 635 28.46 2.92 -30.56
N THR A 636 27.43 2.08 -30.78
CA THR A 636 26.02 2.43 -30.53
C THR A 636 25.25 1.28 -29.88
N PHE A 637 24.11 1.58 -29.25
CA PHE A 637 23.15 0.57 -28.81
C PHE A 637 22.08 0.33 -29.86
N ILE A 638 21.79 -0.94 -30.12
CA ILE A 638 20.75 -1.38 -31.05
C ILE A 638 19.75 -2.25 -30.28
N ALA A 639 18.46 -1.98 -30.45
CA ALA A 639 17.41 -2.84 -29.90
C ALA A 639 17.46 -4.23 -30.55
N SER A 640 17.55 -5.29 -29.75
CA SER A 640 17.59 -6.68 -30.22
C SER A 640 16.33 -7.48 -29.86
N GLY A 641 15.41 -6.90 -29.09
CA GLY A 641 14.03 -7.39 -28.92
C GLY A 641 13.63 -7.84 -27.51
N GLY A 642 12.31 -8.07 -27.37
CA GLY A 642 11.57 -8.58 -26.21
C GLY A 642 11.44 -7.60 -25.04
N ALA A 643 10.25 -7.05 -24.79
CA ALA A 643 10.02 -6.26 -23.59
C ALA A 643 10.09 -7.13 -22.33
N ALA A 644 10.66 -6.62 -21.23
CA ALA A 644 10.66 -7.32 -19.95
C ALA A 644 9.22 -7.50 -19.45
N ALA A 645 8.87 -8.72 -19.04
CA ALA A 645 7.50 -9.04 -18.62
C ALA A 645 7.01 -8.20 -17.43
N ASN A 646 7.91 -7.85 -16.51
CA ASN A 646 7.61 -7.01 -15.35
C ASN A 646 7.80 -5.49 -15.62
N GLY A 647 8.27 -5.09 -16.81
CA GLY A 647 8.47 -3.69 -17.16
C GLY A 647 9.42 -2.89 -16.28
N SER A 648 10.31 -3.55 -15.53
CA SER A 648 11.26 -2.91 -14.61
C SER A 648 12.73 -3.35 -14.82
N ILE A 649 12.95 -4.34 -15.69
CA ILE A 649 14.29 -4.85 -16.04
C ILE A 649 14.75 -4.31 -17.40
N LEU A 650 15.95 -3.74 -17.42
CA LEU A 650 16.66 -3.29 -18.60
C LEU A 650 17.86 -4.22 -18.85
N ASN A 651 17.94 -4.83 -20.05
CA ASN A 651 19.03 -5.72 -20.40
C ASN A 651 20.01 -5.02 -21.36
N VAL A 652 21.29 -4.99 -20.98
CA VAL A 652 22.37 -4.42 -21.79
C VAL A 652 23.38 -5.51 -22.10
N ASN A 653 23.59 -5.80 -23.38
CA ASN A 653 24.48 -6.86 -23.85
C ASN A 653 25.62 -6.29 -24.69
N GLY A 654 26.70 -7.04 -24.80
CA GLY A 654 27.78 -6.73 -25.73
C GLY A 654 28.73 -5.64 -25.25
N LEU A 655 28.73 -5.30 -23.95
CA LEU A 655 29.66 -4.31 -23.42
C LEU A 655 31.10 -4.83 -23.53
N PRO A 656 31.99 -4.09 -24.20
CA PRO A 656 33.40 -4.47 -24.31
C PRO A 656 34.10 -4.34 -22.96
N TYR A 657 35.07 -5.22 -22.70
CA TYR A 657 36.00 -5.16 -21.57
C TYR A 657 37.41 -5.58 -22.02
N ASP A 658 38.44 -5.17 -21.29
CA ASP A 658 39.83 -5.58 -21.50
C ASP A 658 40.44 -6.13 -20.18
N THR A 659 41.64 -6.69 -20.27
CA THR A 659 42.40 -7.18 -19.12
C THR A 659 42.78 -6.03 -18.19
N GLY A 660 42.20 -5.98 -16.99
CA GLY A 660 42.36 -4.89 -16.03
C GLY A 660 41.04 -4.44 -15.42
N ILE A 661 41.02 -3.27 -14.79
CA ILE A 661 39.81 -2.71 -14.15
C ILE A 661 39.07 -1.87 -15.18
N ASN A 662 37.93 -2.37 -15.63
CA ASN A 662 37.04 -1.69 -16.56
C ASN A 662 36.08 -0.80 -15.76
N TRP A 663 35.96 0.46 -16.14
CA TRP A 663 35.09 1.43 -15.46
C TRP A 663 33.97 1.89 -16.39
N TYR A 664 32.74 1.54 -16.02
CA TYR A 664 31.52 1.99 -16.68
C TYR A 664 30.74 2.96 -15.79
N GLN A 665 30.07 3.93 -16.40
CA GLN A 665 29.06 4.74 -15.75
C GLN A 665 27.68 4.45 -16.31
N ILE A 666 26.73 4.14 -15.46
CA ILE A 666 25.31 4.03 -15.83
C ILE A 666 24.65 5.34 -15.40
N VAL A 667 24.30 6.18 -16.37
CA VAL A 667 23.68 7.49 -16.12
C VAL A 667 22.21 7.40 -16.47
N VAL A 668 21.35 7.79 -15.52
CA VAL A 668 19.90 7.83 -15.67
C VAL A 668 19.45 9.26 -15.43
N THR A 669 18.72 9.82 -16.38
CA THR A 669 18.29 11.23 -16.34
C THR A 669 16.88 11.38 -16.86
N ASN A 670 16.08 12.22 -16.19
CA ASN A 670 14.85 12.77 -16.74
C ASN A 670 14.86 14.31 -16.63
N SER A 671 13.71 14.96 -16.83
CA SER A 671 13.58 16.41 -16.72
C SER A 671 13.84 16.97 -15.31
N SER A 672 13.79 16.12 -14.29
CA SER A 672 13.78 16.53 -12.87
C SER A 672 15.04 16.12 -12.10
N ALA A 673 15.65 14.98 -12.44
CA ALA A 673 16.78 14.43 -11.70
C ALA A 673 17.77 13.67 -12.60
N THR A 674 19.00 13.50 -12.09
CA THR A 674 20.03 12.63 -12.67
C THR A 674 20.66 11.77 -11.57
N ARG A 675 20.84 10.48 -11.84
CA ARG A 675 21.60 9.55 -11.00
C ARG A 675 22.68 8.87 -11.85
N THR A 676 23.87 8.71 -11.27
CA THR A 676 25.00 8.03 -11.92
C THR A 676 25.51 6.92 -11.03
N TYR A 677 25.64 5.72 -11.58
CA TYR A 677 26.27 4.57 -10.94
C TYR A 677 27.62 4.29 -11.59
N ASN A 678 28.67 4.10 -10.81
CA ASN A 678 29.99 3.66 -11.26
C ASN A 678 30.15 2.16 -11.00
N LEU A 679 30.38 1.42 -12.07
CA LEU A 679 30.69 -0.01 -12.05
C LEU A 679 32.18 -0.20 -12.37
N TYR A 680 32.91 -0.80 -11.42
CA TYR A 680 34.30 -1.20 -11.58
C TYR A 680 34.36 -2.72 -11.69
N ALA A 681 34.90 -3.21 -12.81
CA ALA A 681 34.92 -4.64 -13.12
C ALA A 681 36.32 -5.09 -13.55
N SER A 682 36.99 -5.85 -12.68
CA SER A 682 38.26 -6.49 -13.00
C SER A 682 38.03 -7.67 -13.94
N ALA A 683 38.60 -7.61 -15.15
CA ALA A 683 38.37 -8.62 -16.17
C ALA A 683 39.67 -9.16 -16.79
N VAL A 684 39.53 -10.27 -17.51
CA VAL A 684 40.57 -10.88 -18.35
C VAL A 684 40.02 -11.00 -19.77
N ALA A 685 40.67 -10.32 -20.73
CA ALA A 685 40.24 -10.29 -22.12
C ALA A 685 40.03 -11.70 -22.70
N GLY A 686 38.95 -11.89 -23.45
CA GLY A 686 38.59 -13.19 -24.02
C GLY A 686 38.13 -14.25 -23.01
N THR A 687 38.06 -13.93 -21.71
CA THR A 687 37.63 -14.85 -20.64
C THR A 687 36.37 -14.37 -19.93
N GLY A 688 36.44 -13.26 -19.19
CA GLY A 688 35.32 -12.76 -18.38
C GLY A 688 35.75 -11.81 -17.27
N VAL A 689 34.78 -11.32 -16.52
CA VAL A 689 34.96 -10.54 -15.29
C VAL A 689 35.21 -11.49 -14.12
N LEU A 690 36.14 -11.15 -13.23
CA LEU A 690 36.49 -11.95 -12.07
C LEU A 690 35.34 -11.97 -11.04
N ASN A 691 34.93 -13.15 -10.59
CA ASN A 691 33.90 -13.32 -9.57
C ASN A 691 34.50 -13.15 -8.15
N PRO A 692 34.06 -12.17 -7.35
CA PRO A 692 34.60 -11.95 -6.01
C PRO A 692 34.28 -13.08 -5.02
N TYR A 693 33.28 -13.92 -5.30
CA TYR A 693 32.84 -15.01 -4.43
C TYR A 693 33.44 -16.38 -4.79
N TYR A 694 34.36 -16.43 -5.74
CA TYR A 694 35.01 -17.68 -6.12
C TYR A 694 35.89 -18.22 -4.97
N ASP A 695 35.65 -19.46 -4.53
CA ASP A 695 36.31 -20.06 -3.36
C ASP A 695 37.12 -21.33 -3.67
N GLN A 696 37.18 -21.75 -4.93
CA GLN A 696 37.86 -22.98 -5.32
C GLN A 696 39.37 -22.76 -5.55
N GLY A 697 40.18 -23.76 -5.18
CA GLY A 697 41.62 -23.77 -5.51
C GLY A 697 42.48 -22.73 -4.78
N GLY A 698 41.98 -22.11 -3.70
CA GLY A 698 42.75 -21.16 -2.88
C GLY A 698 42.99 -19.79 -3.52
N VAL A 699 42.21 -19.45 -4.54
CA VAL A 699 42.28 -18.16 -5.23
C VAL A 699 41.42 -17.14 -4.47
N ASN A 700 42.00 -16.01 -4.05
CA ASN A 700 41.24 -14.90 -3.46
C ASN A 700 41.02 -13.81 -4.53
N GLN A 701 39.75 -13.54 -4.84
CA GLN A 701 39.31 -12.54 -5.82
C GLN A 701 38.42 -11.45 -5.19
N ALA A 702 38.37 -11.35 -3.86
CA ALA A 702 37.60 -10.31 -3.18
C ALA A 702 38.00 -8.91 -3.68
N GLY A 703 36.99 -8.04 -3.85
CA GLY A 703 37.18 -6.69 -4.38
C GLY A 703 37.36 -6.61 -5.91
N SER A 704 37.17 -7.70 -6.65
CA SER A 704 37.26 -7.69 -8.12
C SER A 704 36.11 -6.96 -8.83
N LEU A 705 34.99 -6.77 -8.14
CA LEU A 705 33.79 -6.05 -8.57
C LEU A 705 33.42 -5.01 -7.52
N ALA A 706 33.06 -3.81 -7.97
CA ALA A 706 32.45 -2.80 -7.13
C ALA A 706 31.39 -2.02 -7.91
N LEU A 707 30.31 -1.70 -7.23
CA LEU A 707 29.22 -0.87 -7.71
C LEU A 707 28.85 0.13 -6.62
N ASP A 708 28.54 1.34 -7.05
CA ASP A 708 28.34 2.45 -6.14
C ASP A 708 26.88 2.93 -6.07
N GLY A 709 26.63 4.08 -5.42
CA GLY A 709 25.29 4.68 -5.35
C GLY A 709 24.25 3.88 -4.56
N LEU A 710 24.68 2.98 -3.67
CA LEU A 710 23.86 2.02 -2.91
C LEU A 710 23.19 0.91 -3.77
N ALA A 711 23.52 0.83 -5.06
CA ALA A 711 23.06 -0.27 -5.89
C ALA A 711 23.90 -1.53 -5.60
N GLN A 712 23.31 -2.71 -5.76
CA GLN A 712 23.94 -3.96 -5.35
C GLN A 712 24.03 -4.97 -6.49
N ILE A 713 25.09 -5.80 -6.43
CA ILE A 713 25.21 -7.02 -7.23
C ILE A 713 24.91 -8.18 -6.27
N PRO A 714 23.71 -8.80 -6.33
CA PRO A 714 23.31 -9.77 -5.33
C PRO A 714 24.24 -11.00 -5.36
N ALA A 715 24.81 -11.37 -4.21
CA ALA A 715 25.78 -12.47 -4.11
C ALA A 715 25.22 -13.80 -4.66
N ALA A 716 23.93 -14.05 -4.48
CA ALA A 716 23.24 -15.24 -4.98
C ALA A 716 23.28 -15.39 -6.51
N THR A 717 23.62 -14.33 -7.24
CA THR A 717 23.71 -14.31 -8.71
C THR A 717 25.12 -14.65 -9.21
N LEU A 718 26.08 -14.85 -8.30
CA LEU A 718 27.48 -15.12 -8.59
C LEU A 718 27.91 -16.45 -7.92
N PRO A 719 27.87 -17.59 -8.63
CA PRO A 719 28.17 -18.90 -8.06
C PRO A 719 29.62 -19.01 -7.55
N VAL A 720 29.82 -19.52 -6.33
CA VAL A 720 31.16 -19.69 -5.73
C VAL A 720 32.09 -20.63 -6.52
N THR A 721 31.51 -21.46 -7.40
CA THR A 721 32.24 -22.40 -8.25
C THR A 721 32.74 -21.80 -9.57
N GLU A 722 32.26 -20.61 -9.96
CA GLU A 722 32.60 -19.97 -11.22
C GLU A 722 33.59 -18.83 -11.01
N GLN A 723 34.81 -19.00 -11.53
CA GLN A 723 35.89 -18.01 -11.37
C GLN A 723 35.65 -16.73 -12.19
N TYR A 724 34.95 -16.85 -13.32
CA TYR A 724 34.69 -15.75 -14.25
C TYR A 724 33.21 -15.70 -14.62
N THR A 725 32.67 -14.49 -14.72
CA THR A 725 31.33 -14.23 -15.21
C THR A 725 31.34 -13.30 -16.42
N THR A 726 30.39 -13.49 -17.33
CA THR A 726 30.13 -12.58 -18.45
C THR A 726 28.77 -11.87 -18.30
N SER A 727 28.11 -12.04 -17.16
CA SER A 727 26.83 -11.40 -16.86
C SER A 727 26.78 -10.92 -15.40
N LEU A 728 26.34 -9.68 -15.19
CA LEU A 728 26.13 -9.12 -13.87
C LEU A 728 24.67 -8.72 -13.70
N GLN A 729 24.07 -9.12 -12.59
CA GLN A 729 22.76 -8.62 -12.17
C GLN A 729 22.96 -7.46 -11.21
N ILE A 730 22.38 -6.31 -11.54
CA ILE A 730 22.44 -5.10 -10.75
C ILE A 730 21.03 -4.79 -10.28
N ALA A 731 20.85 -4.75 -8.96
CA ALA A 731 19.62 -4.30 -8.34
C ALA A 731 19.82 -2.89 -7.80
N ALA A 732 19.08 -1.92 -8.34
CA ALA A 732 19.04 -0.59 -7.75
C ALA A 732 18.39 -0.63 -6.37
N PHE A 733 17.42 -1.51 -6.15
CA PHE A 733 16.73 -1.62 -4.88
C PHE A 733 16.96 -3.02 -4.30
N ASN A 734 17.46 -3.10 -3.07
CA ASN A 734 17.56 -4.35 -2.32
C ASN A 734 17.27 -4.11 -0.83
N GLY A 735 16.49 -5.00 -0.22
CA GLY A 735 16.18 -4.95 1.22
C GLY A 735 15.57 -3.63 1.71
N GLY A 736 14.78 -2.93 0.87
CA GLY A 736 14.18 -1.62 1.22
C GLY A 736 15.11 -0.41 1.05
N THR A 737 16.35 -0.61 0.60
CA THR A 737 17.31 0.47 0.34
C THR A 737 16.88 1.33 -0.84
N MET A 738 16.84 2.64 -0.64
CA MET A 738 16.71 3.61 -1.72
C MET A 738 18.08 3.92 -2.33
N SER A 739 18.29 3.59 -3.60
CA SER A 739 19.55 3.87 -4.33
C SER A 739 19.42 4.95 -5.41
N MET A 740 18.20 5.42 -5.63
CA MET A 740 17.85 6.30 -6.74
C MET A 740 17.07 7.50 -6.23
N ASP A 741 17.24 8.66 -6.89
CA ASP A 741 16.34 9.79 -6.64
C ASP A 741 14.91 9.36 -6.98
N PRO A 742 13.96 9.47 -6.04
CA PRO A 742 12.59 9.06 -6.24
C PRO A 742 11.90 9.76 -7.42
N LEU A 743 12.35 10.94 -7.86
CA LEU A 743 11.81 11.65 -9.04
C LEU A 743 12.12 10.96 -10.37
N LEU A 744 13.01 9.97 -10.37
CA LEU A 744 13.25 9.10 -11.53
C LEU A 744 12.23 7.96 -11.61
N LEU A 745 11.41 7.74 -10.58
CA LEU A 745 10.48 6.62 -10.52
C LEU A 745 9.05 7.03 -10.90
N THR A 746 8.32 6.11 -11.51
CA THR A 746 6.89 6.24 -11.81
C THR A 746 6.16 4.92 -11.55
N TRP A 747 4.85 5.00 -11.40
CA TRP A 747 4.01 3.82 -11.20
C TRP A 747 3.96 2.96 -12.45
N ILE A 748 3.84 1.65 -12.26
CA ILE A 748 3.51 0.73 -13.34
C ILE A 748 2.00 0.79 -13.58
N THR A 749 1.58 1.54 -14.59
CA THR A 749 0.17 1.71 -14.97
C THR A 749 -0.25 0.89 -16.20
N ASP A 750 0.69 0.15 -16.80
CA ASP A 750 0.42 -0.70 -17.96
C ASP A 750 -0.18 -2.04 -17.52
N SER A 751 -1.46 -2.25 -17.85
CA SER A 751 -2.22 -3.43 -17.45
C SER A 751 -1.69 -4.75 -17.98
N SER A 752 -0.94 -4.74 -19.08
CA SER A 752 -0.30 -5.95 -19.60
C SER A 752 0.82 -6.46 -18.69
N ILE A 753 1.46 -5.56 -17.93
CA ILE A 753 2.55 -5.90 -17.01
C ILE A 753 2.00 -6.53 -15.73
N TYR A 754 1.05 -5.87 -15.05
CA TYR A 754 0.57 -6.40 -13.78
C TYR A 754 -0.35 -7.61 -13.92
N SER A 755 -1.10 -7.74 -15.03
CA SER A 755 -1.88 -8.96 -15.31
C SER A 755 -1.02 -10.21 -15.57
N SER A 756 0.24 -10.05 -15.96
CA SER A 756 1.17 -11.14 -16.25
C SER A 756 2.13 -11.48 -15.09
N THR A 757 2.08 -10.72 -13.98
CA THR A 757 3.00 -10.86 -12.83
C THR A 757 2.26 -10.97 -11.48
N PRO A 758 1.39 -11.98 -11.28
CA PRO A 758 0.51 -12.09 -10.11
C PRO A 758 1.24 -12.28 -8.76
N GLY A 759 2.55 -12.58 -8.76
CA GLY A 759 3.35 -12.64 -7.53
C GLY A 759 3.72 -11.28 -6.94
N ILE A 760 3.58 -10.20 -7.73
CA ILE A 760 3.84 -8.81 -7.30
C ILE A 760 2.50 -8.08 -7.07
N TRP A 761 1.49 -8.39 -7.89
CA TRP A 761 0.18 -7.75 -7.85
C TRP A 761 -0.86 -8.71 -7.29
N MET A 762 -1.31 -8.45 -6.07
CA MET A 762 -2.36 -9.24 -5.43
C MET A 762 -3.72 -8.89 -6.04
N THR A 763 -4.58 -9.89 -6.25
CA THR A 763 -5.97 -9.66 -6.63
C THR A 763 -6.76 -9.14 -5.41
N PRO A 764 -7.39 -7.97 -5.49
CA PRO A 764 -8.20 -7.45 -4.40
C PRO A 764 -9.35 -8.39 -4.02
N ALA A 765 -9.71 -8.40 -2.73
CA ALA A 765 -10.88 -9.14 -2.25
C ALA A 765 -12.18 -8.62 -2.90
N THR A 766 -13.25 -9.38 -2.78
CA THR A 766 -14.57 -8.92 -3.23
C THR A 766 -15.01 -7.65 -2.48
N PRO A 767 -15.70 -6.69 -3.15
CA PRO A 767 -16.38 -5.62 -2.44
C PRO A 767 -17.52 -6.16 -1.57
N VAL A 768 -17.88 -5.41 -0.52
CA VAL A 768 -18.92 -5.79 0.44
C VAL A 768 -20.20 -5.04 0.14
N LEU A 769 -21.32 -5.76 0.08
CA LEU A 769 -22.65 -5.18 -0.03
C LEU A 769 -23.24 -4.90 1.35
N GLY A 770 -23.92 -3.77 1.50
CA GLY A 770 -24.56 -3.35 2.73
C GLY A 770 -25.66 -2.30 2.52
N THR A 771 -26.05 -1.68 3.62
CA THR A 771 -26.98 -0.55 3.69
C THR A 771 -26.38 0.56 4.53
N LEU A 772 -26.74 1.82 4.26
CA LEU A 772 -26.44 2.93 5.16
C LEU A 772 -27.55 3.04 6.20
N THR A 773 -27.19 3.30 7.45
CA THR A 773 -28.12 3.30 8.59
C THR A 773 -27.90 4.51 9.50
N GLY A 774 -28.99 4.98 10.12
CA GLY A 774 -28.95 6.09 11.07
C GLY A 774 -28.87 7.46 10.40
N THR A 775 -28.50 8.48 11.17
CA THR A 775 -28.31 9.87 10.70
C THR A 775 -26.90 10.17 10.20
N ASP A 776 -25.97 9.25 10.42
CA ASP A 776 -24.54 9.42 10.14
C ASP A 776 -24.11 8.55 8.94
N ASP A 777 -25.07 7.97 8.22
CA ASP A 777 -24.86 7.05 7.09
C ASP A 777 -23.87 5.92 7.39
N ALA A 778 -23.97 5.33 8.58
CA ALA A 778 -23.10 4.24 8.99
C ALA A 778 -23.35 3.00 8.12
N PHE A 779 -22.28 2.48 7.51
CA PHE A 779 -22.34 1.28 6.68
C PHE A 779 -22.53 0.02 7.53
N ALA A 780 -23.57 -0.74 7.22
CA ALA A 780 -23.85 -2.03 7.82
C ALA A 780 -23.90 -3.10 6.73
N ASN A 781 -23.14 -4.18 6.88
CA ASN A 781 -23.07 -5.22 5.87
C ASN A 781 -24.39 -6.01 5.75
N TRP A 782 -24.67 -6.49 4.54
CA TRP A 782 -25.86 -7.30 4.30
C TRP A 782 -25.70 -8.69 4.95
N GLY A 783 -26.66 -9.06 5.81
CA GLY A 783 -26.63 -10.29 6.61
C GLY A 783 -26.34 -10.06 8.10
N GLY A 784 -25.98 -8.84 8.50
CA GLY A 784 -25.86 -8.40 9.89
C GLY A 784 -24.49 -8.62 10.52
N SER A 785 -24.23 -7.85 11.59
CA SER A 785 -22.92 -7.64 12.21
C SER A 785 -22.30 -8.82 12.99
N THR A 786 -22.89 -10.02 12.95
CA THR A 786 -22.42 -11.19 13.73
C THR A 786 -21.90 -12.36 12.89
N ASN A 787 -21.86 -12.22 11.55
CA ASN A 787 -21.30 -13.26 10.67
C ASN A 787 -19.76 -13.20 10.67
N ALA A 788 -19.08 -14.35 10.60
CA ALA A 788 -17.61 -14.43 10.71
C ALA A 788 -16.84 -13.85 9.50
N THR A 789 -17.50 -13.67 8.35
CA THR A 789 -16.88 -13.12 7.13
C THR A 789 -17.88 -12.24 6.37
N PRO A 790 -17.47 -11.08 5.81
CA PRO A 790 -18.28 -10.29 4.90
C PRO A 790 -18.65 -11.09 3.65
N ASN A 791 -19.73 -10.67 2.99
CA ASN A 791 -20.34 -11.42 1.92
C ASN A 791 -19.48 -11.47 0.64
N SER A 792 -19.32 -12.67 0.07
CA SER A 792 -18.79 -12.87 -1.29
C SER A 792 -19.85 -13.37 -2.27
N SER A 793 -20.94 -13.93 -1.74
CA SER A 793 -22.15 -14.23 -2.48
C SER A 793 -23.39 -14.12 -1.60
N LEU A 794 -24.47 -13.55 -2.12
CA LEU A 794 -25.73 -13.35 -1.41
C LEU A 794 -26.93 -13.85 -2.24
N GLY A 795 -27.65 -14.84 -1.73
CA GLY A 795 -28.82 -15.41 -2.43
C GLY A 795 -30.16 -14.71 -2.18
N ALA A 796 -30.23 -13.78 -1.21
CA ALA A 796 -31.47 -13.07 -0.86
C ALA A 796 -31.19 -11.69 -0.22
N VAL A 797 -31.15 -10.65 -1.05
CA VAL A 797 -31.11 -9.24 -0.64
C VAL A 797 -32.52 -8.67 -0.74
N THR A 798 -33.11 -8.22 0.36
CA THR A 798 -34.53 -7.81 0.45
C THR A 798 -34.73 -6.30 0.45
N SER A 799 -33.64 -5.52 0.39
CA SER A 799 -33.68 -4.07 0.19
C SER A 799 -33.32 -3.73 -1.25
N GLY A 800 -33.94 -2.67 -1.77
CA GLY A 800 -33.58 -2.06 -3.04
C GLY A 800 -32.58 -0.93 -2.89
N SER A 801 -32.43 -0.33 -1.70
CA SER A 801 -31.47 0.73 -1.44
C SER A 801 -30.22 0.14 -0.76
N LEU A 802 -29.11 0.10 -1.50
CA LEU A 802 -27.90 -0.63 -1.12
C LEU A 802 -26.66 0.25 -1.30
N ALA A 803 -25.66 0.04 -0.45
CA ALA A 803 -24.34 0.62 -0.59
C ALA A 803 -23.29 -0.47 -0.76
N ILE A 804 -22.13 -0.12 -1.31
CA ILE A 804 -20.99 -1.00 -1.47
C ILE A 804 -19.77 -0.35 -0.85
N GLY A 805 -18.93 -1.14 -0.17
CA GLY A 805 -17.74 -0.62 0.47
C GLY A 805 -16.56 -1.58 0.48
N TRP A 806 -15.51 -1.07 1.10
CA TRP A 806 -14.36 -1.82 1.54
C TRP A 806 -14.75 -2.92 2.55
N TYR A 807 -13.91 -3.97 2.63
CA TYR A 807 -14.07 -5.12 3.52
C TYR A 807 -14.26 -4.74 4.99
N GLY A 808 -13.62 -3.65 5.44
CA GLY A 808 -13.71 -3.13 6.81
C GLY A 808 -14.73 -2.00 7.01
N SER A 809 -15.57 -1.67 6.04
CA SER A 809 -16.52 -0.54 6.18
C SER A 809 -17.56 -0.75 7.29
N ASP A 810 -17.87 -1.99 7.69
CA ASP A 810 -18.80 -2.28 8.78
C ASP A 810 -18.09 -2.31 10.14
N SER A 811 -18.14 -1.18 10.82
CA SER A 811 -17.56 -0.96 12.15
C SER A 811 -18.20 -1.87 13.22
N THR A 812 -19.47 -2.21 13.08
CA THR A 812 -20.19 -3.08 14.04
C THR A 812 -19.73 -4.54 13.90
N TRP A 813 -19.52 -4.99 12.66
CA TRP A 813 -18.96 -6.31 12.36
C TRP A 813 -17.52 -6.46 12.84
N ILE A 814 -16.66 -5.46 12.61
CA ILE A 814 -15.30 -5.43 13.15
C ILE A 814 -15.33 -5.54 14.66
N GLY A 815 -16.15 -4.70 15.31
CA GLY A 815 -16.33 -4.68 16.75
C GLY A 815 -16.77 -6.02 17.35
N TYR A 816 -17.72 -6.71 16.70
CA TYR A 816 -18.15 -8.03 17.13
C TYR A 816 -17.02 -9.05 17.06
N ASN A 817 -16.28 -9.12 15.95
CA ASN A 817 -15.20 -10.10 15.80
C ASN A 817 -14.02 -9.80 16.74
N ALA A 818 -13.68 -8.52 16.91
CA ALA A 818 -12.71 -8.10 17.91
C ALA A 818 -13.11 -8.53 19.34
N SER A 819 -14.41 -8.47 19.66
CA SER A 819 -14.94 -8.89 20.98
C SER A 819 -14.79 -10.37 21.30
N ILE A 820 -14.61 -11.21 20.28
CA ILE A 820 -14.34 -12.64 20.40
C ILE A 820 -12.89 -12.99 20.03
N SER A 821 -12.00 -11.98 20.02
CA SER A 821 -10.57 -12.09 19.73
C SER A 821 -10.24 -12.63 18.33
N ASN A 822 -11.09 -12.36 17.34
CA ASN A 822 -10.83 -12.66 15.94
C ASN A 822 -10.28 -11.42 15.22
N ASN A 823 -9.07 -11.54 14.65
CA ASN A 823 -8.50 -10.55 13.76
C ASN A 823 -9.12 -10.64 12.36
N VAL A 824 -9.83 -9.60 11.94
CA VAL A 824 -10.65 -9.61 10.73
C VAL A 824 -10.01 -8.94 9.52
N ILE A 825 -9.03 -8.06 9.73
CA ILE A 825 -8.31 -7.36 8.66
C ILE A 825 -6.81 -7.65 8.82
N GLY A 826 -6.47 -8.95 8.90
CA GLY A 826 -5.10 -9.41 9.11
C GLY A 826 -4.23 -9.47 7.84
N GLY A 827 -4.77 -9.08 6.68
CA GLY A 827 -4.07 -9.17 5.39
C GLY A 827 -4.70 -8.29 4.33
N TYR A 828 -4.13 -8.36 3.12
CA TYR A 828 -4.60 -7.61 1.95
C TYR A 828 -6.09 -7.90 1.63
N THR A 829 -6.86 -6.84 1.36
CA THR A 829 -8.32 -6.90 1.11
C THR A 829 -8.68 -6.20 -0.21
N ASN A 830 -9.76 -5.42 -0.26
CA ASN A 830 -10.14 -4.55 -1.38
C ASN A 830 -9.95 -3.06 -1.02
N LYS A 831 -9.10 -2.77 -0.04
CA LYS A 831 -8.63 -1.41 0.28
C LYS A 831 -7.80 -0.94 -0.91
N VAL A 832 -8.05 0.27 -1.40
CA VAL A 832 -7.25 0.88 -2.47
C VAL A 832 -6.13 1.72 -1.86
N MET A 833 -5.24 2.30 -2.65
CA MET A 833 -4.26 3.26 -2.16
C MET A 833 -4.95 4.56 -1.69
N GLY A 834 -4.31 5.29 -0.78
CA GLY A 834 -4.87 6.51 -0.22
C GLY A 834 -5.19 7.54 -1.30
N LEU A 835 -6.40 8.14 -1.23
CA LEU A 835 -6.96 9.12 -2.19
C LEU A 835 -7.24 8.61 -3.61
N ASP A 836 -6.85 7.37 -3.94
CA ASP A 836 -7.20 6.74 -5.19
C ASP A 836 -8.72 6.46 -5.27
N VAL A 837 -9.15 6.02 -6.44
CA VAL A 837 -10.55 5.85 -6.79
C VAL A 837 -10.90 4.37 -6.88
N ALA A 838 -11.92 3.96 -6.15
CA ALA A 838 -12.58 2.68 -6.35
C ALA A 838 -13.73 2.84 -7.36
N LEU A 839 -13.57 2.29 -8.57
CA LEU A 839 -14.63 2.19 -9.58
C LEU A 839 -15.30 0.82 -9.48
N VAL A 840 -16.57 0.80 -9.07
CA VAL A 840 -17.40 -0.41 -9.03
C VAL A 840 -18.23 -0.51 -10.29
N THR A 841 -18.10 -1.61 -11.02
CA THR A 841 -18.88 -1.89 -12.24
C THR A 841 -19.77 -3.11 -12.05
N PHE A 842 -20.93 -3.10 -12.71
CA PHE A 842 -21.98 -4.10 -12.53
C PHE A 842 -22.33 -4.80 -13.83
N SER A 843 -22.50 -6.12 -13.74
CA SER A 843 -23.00 -6.94 -14.84
C SER A 843 -24.08 -7.91 -14.38
N THR A 844 -24.96 -8.33 -15.28
CA THR A 844 -25.82 -9.50 -15.06
C THR A 844 -25.05 -10.79 -15.35
N THR A 845 -25.61 -11.95 -14.99
CA THR A 845 -25.06 -13.25 -15.40
C THR A 845 -25.00 -13.47 -16.93
N SER A 846 -25.69 -12.62 -17.72
CA SER A 846 -25.63 -12.62 -19.18
C SER A 846 -24.61 -11.63 -19.76
N GLY A 847 -23.89 -10.87 -18.91
CA GLY A 847 -22.83 -9.93 -19.31
C GLY A 847 -23.30 -8.53 -19.71
N ASN A 848 -24.58 -8.19 -19.50
CA ASN A 848 -25.11 -6.85 -19.81
C ASN A 848 -24.93 -5.90 -18.61
N THR A 849 -24.80 -4.60 -18.87
CA THR A 849 -24.80 -3.58 -17.81
C THR A 849 -26.12 -3.61 -17.06
N ALA A 850 -26.05 -3.90 -15.77
CA ALA A 850 -27.20 -4.09 -14.91
C ALA A 850 -27.50 -2.85 -14.04
N HIS A 851 -26.52 -1.95 -13.91
CA HIS A 851 -26.54 -0.77 -13.06
C HIS A 851 -25.44 0.20 -13.53
N ASN A 852 -25.58 1.49 -13.24
CA ASN A 852 -24.54 2.47 -13.51
C ASN A 852 -23.27 2.16 -12.68
N PRO A 853 -22.06 2.44 -13.19
CA PRO A 853 -20.85 2.36 -12.38
C PRO A 853 -20.92 3.31 -11.18
N ILE A 854 -20.33 2.90 -10.06
CA ILE A 854 -20.19 3.73 -8.86
C ILE A 854 -18.72 4.13 -8.73
N VAL A 855 -18.46 5.41 -8.51
CA VAL A 855 -17.11 5.98 -8.37
C VAL A 855 -16.94 6.50 -6.94
N VAL A 856 -15.91 6.04 -6.22
CA VAL A 856 -15.70 6.43 -4.82
C VAL A 856 -14.28 6.94 -4.55
N ASN A 857 -14.23 8.14 -3.98
CA ASN A 857 -13.27 8.67 -3.00
C ASN A 857 -12.77 7.69 -1.95
N ALA A 858 -11.59 7.08 -2.09
CA ALA A 858 -10.94 6.58 -0.89
C ALA A 858 -10.40 7.73 -0.03
N ASP A 859 -10.37 7.54 1.28
CA ASP A 859 -9.67 8.45 2.18
C ASP A 859 -8.14 8.28 2.08
N ILE A 860 -7.38 9.00 2.91
CA ILE A 860 -5.91 8.94 2.90
C ILE A 860 -5.30 7.60 3.29
N ASP A 861 -6.08 6.70 3.90
CA ASP A 861 -5.63 5.35 4.23
C ASP A 861 -6.18 4.33 3.23
N GLY A 862 -7.11 4.70 2.35
CA GLY A 862 -7.65 3.82 1.33
C GLY A 862 -9.00 3.21 1.67
N HIS A 863 -9.64 3.64 2.77
CA HIS A 863 -11.00 3.23 3.10
C HIS A 863 -11.98 3.90 2.15
N TRP A 864 -13.00 3.15 1.73
CA TRP A 864 -14.01 3.68 0.82
C TRP A 864 -15.37 3.01 1.06
N THR A 865 -16.43 3.80 0.93
CA THR A 865 -17.82 3.36 0.99
C THR A 865 -18.64 4.23 0.04
N SER A 866 -19.52 3.64 -0.76
CA SER A 866 -20.40 4.38 -1.65
C SER A 866 -21.60 4.98 -0.90
N ALA A 867 -22.20 6.03 -1.49
CA ALA A 867 -23.57 6.39 -1.17
C ALA A 867 -24.53 5.23 -1.47
N ALA A 868 -25.75 5.28 -0.92
CA ALA A 868 -26.78 4.31 -1.23
C ALA A 868 -27.30 4.51 -2.67
N THR A 869 -27.50 3.42 -3.40
CA THR A 869 -28.05 3.41 -4.77
C THR A 869 -29.12 2.33 -4.91
N GLN A 870 -30.01 2.48 -5.90
CA GLN A 870 -31.22 1.65 -5.99
C GLN A 870 -31.11 0.51 -7.03
N PHE A 871 -31.41 -0.70 -6.58
CA PHE A 871 -31.43 -1.93 -7.38
C PHE A 871 -32.85 -2.49 -7.51
N GLY A 872 -33.14 -3.10 -8.66
CA GLY A 872 -34.34 -3.92 -8.87
C GLY A 872 -34.10 -5.38 -8.49
N ASN A 873 -35.14 -6.21 -8.51
CA ASN A 873 -35.04 -7.65 -8.34
C ASN A 873 -34.26 -8.24 -9.52
N GLY A 874 -33.21 -8.99 -9.21
CA GLY A 874 -32.28 -9.48 -10.21
C GLY A 874 -31.03 -10.06 -9.59
N THR A 875 -30.22 -10.72 -10.41
CA THR A 875 -28.89 -11.20 -10.00
C THR A 875 -27.81 -10.33 -10.65
N TYR A 876 -26.92 -9.84 -9.81
CA TYR A 876 -25.88 -8.88 -10.14
C TYR A 876 -24.51 -9.46 -9.79
N GLN A 877 -23.51 -9.12 -10.60
CA GLN A 877 -22.10 -9.26 -10.30
C GLN A 877 -21.46 -7.88 -10.23
N ALA A 878 -20.75 -7.60 -9.14
CA ALA A 878 -20.01 -6.35 -8.95
C ALA A 878 -18.51 -6.64 -8.81
N VAL A 879 -17.70 -5.82 -9.48
CA VAL A 879 -16.23 -5.82 -9.35
C VAL A 879 -15.74 -4.41 -9.10
N MET A 880 -14.66 -4.27 -8.34
CA MET A 880 -13.97 -3.01 -8.09
C MET A 880 -12.65 -2.98 -8.87
N THR A 881 -12.36 -1.84 -9.49
CA THR A 881 -11.08 -1.55 -10.12
C THR A 881 -10.54 -0.22 -9.58
N GLU A 882 -9.25 -0.18 -9.28
CA GLU A 882 -8.56 0.99 -8.73
C GLU A 882 -7.96 1.88 -9.81
N TYR A 883 -8.14 3.19 -9.66
CA TYR A 883 -7.58 4.21 -10.53
C TYR A 883 -6.95 5.34 -9.72
N GLN A 884 -5.91 5.97 -10.26
CA GLN A 884 -5.39 7.21 -9.70
C GLN A 884 -6.46 8.30 -9.76
N SER A 885 -6.47 9.17 -8.74
CA SER A 885 -7.42 10.29 -8.68
C SER A 885 -7.36 11.25 -9.88
N SER A 886 -6.23 11.29 -10.60
CA SER A 886 -6.03 12.10 -11.81
C SER A 886 -6.59 11.48 -13.09
N ASP A 887 -6.87 10.16 -13.11
CA ASP A 887 -7.48 9.49 -14.27
C ASP A 887 -9.00 9.64 -14.23
N THR A 888 -9.48 10.81 -14.63
CA THR A 888 -10.92 11.13 -14.65
C THR A 888 -11.71 10.38 -15.72
N ALA A 889 -11.03 9.74 -16.67
CA ALA A 889 -11.64 8.95 -17.73
C ALA A 889 -11.67 7.44 -17.42
N PHE A 890 -11.05 7.02 -16.31
CA PHE A 890 -10.96 5.63 -15.86
C PHE A 890 -10.42 4.67 -16.94
N THR A 891 -9.36 5.09 -17.62
CA THR A 891 -8.79 4.35 -18.78
C THR A 891 -7.53 3.57 -18.43
N THR A 892 -6.86 3.91 -17.34
CA THR A 892 -5.55 3.41 -16.94
C THR A 892 -5.61 2.88 -15.51
N PRO A 893 -6.13 1.65 -15.30
CA PRO A 893 -6.19 1.07 -13.98
C PRO A 893 -4.79 0.86 -13.40
N VAL A 894 -4.66 0.95 -12.07
CA VAL A 894 -3.37 0.81 -11.37
C VAL A 894 -3.26 -0.45 -10.51
N ALA A 895 -4.31 -1.25 -10.46
CA ALA A 895 -4.30 -2.56 -9.81
C ALA A 895 -5.12 -3.59 -10.61
N LEU A 896 -5.01 -4.86 -10.22
CA LEU A 896 -5.89 -5.91 -10.74
C LEU A 896 -7.34 -5.63 -10.31
N THR A 897 -8.29 -5.93 -11.18
CA THR A 897 -9.71 -5.96 -10.82
C THR A 897 -9.95 -6.96 -9.69
N SER A 898 -10.83 -6.60 -8.75
CA SER A 898 -11.18 -7.43 -7.61
C SER A 898 -11.80 -8.77 -7.99
N ALA A 899 -11.83 -9.70 -7.03
CA ALA A 899 -12.77 -10.82 -7.11
C ALA A 899 -14.22 -10.31 -7.22
N PRO A 900 -15.11 -11.01 -7.96
CA PRO A 900 -16.49 -10.57 -8.13
C PRO A 900 -17.35 -10.88 -6.90
N LEU A 901 -18.15 -9.90 -6.48
CA LEU A 901 -19.29 -10.08 -5.58
C LEU A 901 -20.50 -10.53 -6.41
N THR A 902 -21.16 -11.63 -6.05
CA THR A 902 -22.44 -12.04 -6.68
C THR A 902 -23.61 -11.89 -5.71
N PHE A 903 -24.63 -11.10 -6.04
CA PHE A 903 -25.80 -10.95 -5.18
C PHE A 903 -27.13 -10.98 -5.94
N THR A 904 -28.17 -11.51 -5.29
CA THR A 904 -29.52 -11.55 -5.81
C THR A 904 -30.44 -10.68 -4.97
N VAL A 905 -30.97 -9.62 -5.57
CA VAL A 905 -32.02 -8.77 -4.99
C VAL A 905 -33.37 -9.43 -5.25
N ASN A 906 -34.15 -9.59 -4.19
CA ASN A 906 -35.47 -10.19 -4.17
C ASN A 906 -36.32 -9.51 -3.08
N MET A 907 -36.75 -8.30 -3.38
CA MET A 907 -37.68 -7.51 -2.58
C MET A 907 -39.09 -8.08 -2.67
N ALA A 908 -39.77 -8.17 -1.51
CA ALA A 908 -41.20 -8.42 -1.46
C ALA A 908 -41.98 -7.21 -2.00
N GLU A 909 -43.11 -7.46 -2.64
CA GLU A 909 -44.05 -6.40 -3.04
C GLU A 909 -44.86 -5.95 -1.82
N LEU A 910 -44.82 -4.65 -1.54
CA LEU A 910 -45.60 -3.97 -0.53
C LEU A 910 -46.93 -3.51 -1.16
N SER A 911 -47.99 -3.56 -0.37
CA SER A 911 -49.27 -2.95 -0.72
C SER A 911 -49.18 -1.42 -0.67
N PHE A 912 -50.05 -0.73 -1.39
CA PHE A 912 -50.20 0.72 -1.24
C PHE A 912 -50.97 1.07 0.03
N ALA A 913 -50.52 2.10 0.76
CA ALA A 913 -51.21 2.64 1.92
C ALA A 913 -52.18 3.76 1.51
N HIS A 914 -53.37 3.81 2.14
CA HIS A 914 -54.33 4.92 2.09
C HIS A 914 -54.81 5.35 0.68
N THR A 915 -55.68 4.54 0.08
CA THR A 915 -56.35 4.81 -1.20
C THR A 915 -57.42 5.91 -1.03
N GLY A 916 -57.33 7.02 -1.79
CA GLY A 916 -58.25 8.17 -1.69
C GLY A 916 -57.61 9.52 -1.32
N SER A 917 -56.28 9.56 -1.17
CA SER A 917 -55.48 10.76 -0.89
C SER A 917 -54.98 11.46 -2.16
N ASN A 918 -54.16 12.50 -2.00
CA ASN A 918 -53.50 13.26 -3.08
C ASN A 918 -52.04 12.84 -3.33
N PHE A 919 -51.59 11.72 -2.76
CA PHE A 919 -50.23 11.18 -2.86
C PHE A 919 -50.23 9.65 -2.99
N ILE A 920 -49.09 9.06 -3.39
CA ILE A 920 -48.84 7.60 -3.35
C ILE A 920 -47.91 7.29 -2.17
N GLN A 921 -48.21 6.23 -1.42
CA GLN A 921 -47.41 5.76 -0.30
C GLN A 921 -47.47 4.22 -0.22
N LEU A 922 -46.41 3.58 0.27
CA LEU A 922 -46.39 2.13 0.55
C LEU A 922 -46.79 1.81 2.00
N ASP A 923 -47.43 0.67 2.19
CA ASP A 923 -47.74 0.10 3.49
C ASP A 923 -46.57 -0.74 4.00
N GLY A 924 -45.76 -0.14 4.88
CA GLY A 924 -44.62 -0.80 5.52
C GLY A 924 -44.98 -2.01 6.40
N SER A 925 -46.26 -2.30 6.65
CA SER A 925 -46.67 -3.51 7.37
C SER A 925 -46.89 -4.73 6.46
N SER A 926 -46.85 -4.54 5.14
CA SER A 926 -47.24 -5.55 4.14
C SER A 926 -46.02 -6.20 3.46
N GLY A 927 -45.32 -7.09 4.16
CA GLY A 927 -44.08 -7.69 3.66
C GLY A 927 -42.86 -7.19 4.42
N ASN A 928 -41.66 -7.54 3.96
CA ASN A 928 -40.40 -7.25 4.66
C ASN A 928 -39.38 -6.54 3.77
N ALA A 929 -39.87 -5.62 2.92
CA ALA A 929 -39.03 -4.77 2.08
C ALA A 929 -39.06 -3.33 2.63
N ASP A 930 -37.95 -2.61 2.50
CA ASP A 930 -37.81 -1.23 3.02
C ASP A 930 -38.36 -0.17 2.04
N GLY A 931 -38.76 -0.62 0.85
CA GLY A 931 -39.30 0.19 -0.23
C GLY A 931 -39.47 -0.64 -1.49
N ASN A 932 -40.19 -0.11 -2.48
CA ASN A 932 -40.37 -0.78 -3.77
C ASN A 932 -40.22 0.19 -4.93
N TRP A 933 -39.92 -0.38 -6.09
CA TRP A 933 -40.10 0.32 -7.35
C TRP A 933 -41.58 0.44 -7.67
N VAL A 934 -42.04 1.67 -7.89
CA VAL A 934 -43.39 2.01 -8.33
C VAL A 934 -43.31 2.45 -9.78
N ARG A 935 -43.90 1.67 -10.68
CA ARG A 935 -44.02 2.00 -12.09
C ARG A 935 -45.22 2.90 -12.31
N LEU A 936 -44.95 4.10 -12.81
CA LEU A 936 -45.95 5.09 -13.15
C LEU A 936 -46.10 5.12 -14.67
N ALA A 937 -47.30 4.87 -15.20
CA ALA A 937 -47.54 4.82 -16.64
C ALA A 937 -48.72 5.69 -17.04
N SER A 938 -48.48 6.66 -17.91
CA SER A 938 -49.55 7.46 -18.52
C SER A 938 -50.52 6.55 -19.28
N THR A 939 -51.80 6.92 -19.27
CA THR A 939 -52.88 6.18 -19.96
C THR A 939 -53.66 7.07 -20.92
N SER A 940 -53.82 8.34 -20.55
CA SER A 940 -54.47 9.36 -21.37
C SER A 940 -54.10 10.75 -20.87
N SER A 941 -54.08 11.72 -21.78
CA SER A 941 -53.88 13.12 -21.45
C SER A 941 -54.82 14.00 -22.28
N THR A 942 -55.42 14.99 -21.63
CA THR A 942 -56.03 16.16 -22.30
C THR A 942 -55.19 17.42 -22.12
N MET A 943 -54.02 17.27 -21.51
CA MET A 943 -53.05 18.33 -21.30
C MET A 943 -52.12 18.35 -22.51
N PRO A 944 -52.12 19.42 -23.33
CA PRO A 944 -51.28 19.48 -24.53
C PRO A 944 -49.80 19.36 -24.15
N ASN A 945 -49.19 18.23 -24.53
CA ASN A 945 -47.77 17.90 -24.39
C ASN A 945 -47.12 18.31 -23.05
N GLY A 946 -47.89 18.25 -21.96
CA GLY A 946 -47.46 18.55 -20.60
C GLY A 946 -46.75 17.38 -19.94
N THR A 947 -45.88 17.68 -18.99
CA THR A 947 -45.13 16.70 -18.20
C THR A 947 -45.57 16.77 -16.74
N LEU A 948 -45.81 15.63 -16.11
CA LEU A 948 -45.94 15.52 -14.67
C LEU A 948 -44.56 15.39 -14.04
N LEU A 949 -44.30 16.22 -13.04
CA LEU A 949 -43.14 16.12 -12.18
C LEU A 949 -43.55 15.36 -10.94
N VAL A 950 -43.00 14.18 -10.73
CA VAL A 950 -43.24 13.35 -9.56
C VAL A 950 -42.14 13.67 -8.56
N TYR A 951 -42.50 14.14 -7.36
CA TYR A 951 -41.53 14.52 -6.34
C TYR A 951 -41.80 13.83 -5.01
N ALA A 952 -40.75 13.62 -4.22
CA ALA A 952 -40.86 12.93 -2.94
C ALA A 952 -40.94 13.89 -1.74
N THR A 953 -41.70 13.49 -0.73
CA THR A 953 -41.65 14.08 0.61
C THR A 953 -41.52 13.01 1.69
N ASP A 954 -41.02 13.38 2.86
CA ASP A 954 -41.21 12.59 4.08
C ASP A 954 -42.68 12.65 4.56
N LEU A 955 -42.98 11.99 5.69
CA LEU A 955 -44.32 12.00 6.28
C LEU A 955 -44.72 13.37 6.87
N ASP A 956 -43.76 14.24 7.15
CA ASP A 956 -43.99 15.60 7.66
C ASP A 956 -44.21 16.62 6.53
N GLY A 957 -44.02 16.19 5.27
CA GLY A 957 -44.19 16.99 4.07
C GLY A 957 -42.94 17.77 3.65
N ASN A 958 -41.77 17.47 4.23
CA ASN A 958 -40.50 18.05 3.78
C ASN A 958 -40.06 17.37 2.48
N LEU A 959 -39.44 18.13 1.58
CA LEU A 959 -38.89 17.60 0.33
C LEU A 959 -37.75 16.62 0.61
N VAL A 960 -37.71 15.54 -0.18
CA VAL A 960 -36.67 14.51 -0.15
C VAL A 960 -35.95 14.51 -1.49
N GLY A 961 -34.63 14.71 -1.49
CA GLY A 961 -33.78 14.75 -2.68
C GLY A 961 -33.56 13.36 -3.28
N ARG A 962 -33.04 13.32 -4.52
CA ARG A 962 -32.62 12.06 -5.19
C ARG A 962 -31.50 11.32 -4.43
N ASP A 963 -30.70 12.05 -3.67
CA ASP A 963 -29.66 11.55 -2.76
C ASP A 963 -30.21 11.00 -1.43
N GLY A 964 -31.50 11.22 -1.15
CA GLY A 964 -32.16 10.82 0.09
C GLY A 964 -32.16 11.90 1.18
N GLU A 965 -31.46 13.02 0.97
CA GLU A 965 -31.44 14.14 1.92
C GLU A 965 -32.85 14.72 2.08
N THR A 966 -33.18 15.19 3.29
CA THR A 966 -34.53 15.67 3.62
C THR A 966 -34.48 17.03 4.31
N GLY A 967 -35.41 17.93 3.97
CA GLY A 967 -35.62 19.17 4.72
C GLY A 967 -35.48 20.45 3.90
N ALA A 968 -35.26 21.57 4.60
CA ALA A 968 -35.29 22.91 3.99
C ALA A 968 -34.13 23.20 3.03
N GLY A 969 -33.07 22.39 3.04
CA GLY A 969 -31.93 22.48 2.12
C GLY A 969 -32.22 21.89 0.74
N VAL A 970 -33.22 21.02 0.62
CA VAL A 970 -33.59 20.34 -0.63
C VAL A 970 -34.48 21.26 -1.47
N THR A 971 -34.07 21.52 -2.70
CA THR A 971 -34.85 22.27 -3.67
C THR A 971 -35.96 21.41 -4.29
N PHE A 972 -36.95 22.07 -4.90
CA PHE A 972 -38.02 21.35 -5.57
C PHE A 972 -37.51 20.47 -6.71
N ASP A 973 -36.52 20.94 -7.48
CA ASP A 973 -35.99 20.22 -8.62
C ASP A 973 -35.16 18.99 -8.17
N GLU A 974 -34.39 19.11 -7.09
CA GLU A 974 -33.67 17.98 -6.46
C GLU A 974 -34.63 16.89 -5.94
N ALA A 975 -35.85 17.28 -5.56
CA ALA A 975 -36.86 16.37 -5.05
C ALA A 975 -37.73 15.72 -6.14
N VAL A 976 -37.69 16.22 -7.39
CA VAL A 976 -38.33 15.53 -8.52
C VAL A 976 -37.58 14.24 -8.75
N LEU A 977 -38.27 13.11 -8.81
CA LEU A 977 -37.72 11.76 -9.06
C LEU A 977 -38.07 11.24 -10.47
N ALA A 978 -39.18 11.70 -11.06
CA ALA A 978 -39.62 11.28 -12.39
C ALA A 978 -40.38 12.36 -13.16
N ARG A 979 -40.34 12.23 -14.49
CA ARG A 979 -40.98 13.09 -15.47
C ARG A 979 -41.83 12.24 -16.41
N ILE A 980 -43.14 12.40 -16.36
CA ILE A 980 -44.08 11.52 -17.07
C ILE A 980 -45.07 12.35 -17.87
N GLY A 981 -45.16 12.13 -19.17
CA GLY A 981 -46.18 12.80 -19.97
C GLY A 981 -46.77 11.92 -21.06
N SER A 982 -47.52 12.57 -21.94
CA SER A 982 -48.11 11.96 -23.13
C SER A 982 -47.98 12.98 -24.24
N VAL A 983 -47.26 12.62 -25.29
CA VAL A 983 -47.04 13.51 -26.43
C VAL A 983 -48.04 13.16 -27.52
N ALA A 984 -48.70 14.17 -28.07
CA ALA A 984 -49.65 14.06 -29.17
C ALA A 984 -49.22 14.97 -30.32
N ALA A 985 -49.51 14.54 -31.54
CA ALA A 985 -49.38 15.39 -32.73
C ALA A 985 -50.39 16.54 -32.66
N ASP A 986 -50.20 17.57 -33.49
CA ASP A 986 -51.08 18.76 -33.57
C ASP A 986 -52.56 18.40 -33.78
N GLY A 987 -52.82 17.29 -34.46
CA GLY A 987 -54.16 16.74 -34.70
C GLY A 987 -54.79 16.03 -33.49
N GLY A 988 -54.09 15.96 -32.35
CA GLY A 988 -54.54 15.32 -31.11
C GLY A 988 -54.31 13.80 -31.03
N THR A 989 -53.72 13.19 -32.06
CA THR A 989 -53.35 11.76 -32.03
C THR A 989 -52.13 11.56 -31.14
N THR A 990 -52.23 10.70 -30.13
CA THR A 990 -51.09 10.35 -29.27
C THR A 990 -49.96 9.72 -30.09
N LEU A 991 -48.76 10.29 -29.99
CA LEU A 991 -47.53 9.75 -30.54
C LEU A 991 -46.94 8.74 -29.55
N PHE A 992 -46.65 9.20 -28.32
CA PHE A 992 -46.11 8.35 -27.27
C PHE A 992 -46.77 8.63 -25.92
N GLN A 993 -46.87 7.57 -25.13
CA GLN A 993 -47.20 7.65 -23.71
C GLN A 993 -45.97 7.30 -22.87
N GLY A 994 -45.64 8.23 -21.99
CA GLY A 994 -44.55 8.10 -21.04
C GLY A 994 -44.88 7.14 -19.91
N LYS A 995 -43.84 6.46 -19.44
CA LYS A 995 -43.86 5.66 -18.22
C LYS A 995 -42.51 5.81 -17.54
N GLN A 996 -42.46 5.73 -16.22
CA GLN A 996 -41.20 5.77 -15.49
C GLN A 996 -41.34 5.03 -14.17
N SER A 997 -40.32 4.25 -13.83
CA SER A 997 -40.24 3.57 -12.54
C SER A 997 -39.51 4.47 -11.53
N VAL A 998 -40.01 4.59 -10.30
CA VAL A 998 -39.37 5.33 -9.21
C VAL A 998 -39.26 4.44 -7.99
N TYR A 999 -38.12 4.49 -7.29
CA TYR A 999 -38.01 3.79 -6.02
C TYR A 999 -38.70 4.63 -4.93
N LEU A 1000 -39.65 4.02 -4.22
CA LEU A 1000 -40.39 4.65 -3.12
C LEU A 1000 -40.06 3.91 -1.81
N PRO A 1001 -39.27 4.51 -0.92
CA PRO A 1001 -39.06 4.01 0.44
C PRO A 1001 -40.33 4.03 1.28
N VAL A 1002 -40.45 3.10 2.22
CA VAL A 1002 -41.46 3.17 3.28
C VAL A 1002 -41.24 4.44 4.11
N GLY A 1003 -42.31 5.18 4.42
CA GLY A 1003 -42.21 6.45 5.15
C GLY A 1003 -42.00 7.68 4.27
N GLN A 1004 -42.01 7.51 2.95
CA GLN A 1004 -42.04 8.63 2.00
C GLN A 1004 -43.35 8.64 1.19
N GLN A 1005 -43.62 9.77 0.55
CA GLN A 1005 -44.81 10.00 -0.26
C GLN A 1005 -44.42 10.56 -1.63
N LEU A 1006 -45.03 10.05 -2.70
CA LEU A 1006 -44.93 10.65 -4.03
C LEU A 1006 -46.09 11.62 -4.27
N HIS A 1007 -45.72 12.84 -4.64
CA HIS A 1007 -46.63 13.92 -5.01
C HIS A 1007 -46.40 14.33 -6.46
N PHE A 1008 -47.31 15.15 -6.99
CA PHE A 1008 -47.32 15.49 -8.41
C PHE A 1008 -47.40 17.00 -8.62
N ALA A 1009 -46.61 17.50 -9.55
CA ALA A 1009 -46.72 18.83 -10.12
C ALA A 1009 -46.90 18.74 -11.64
N VAL A 1010 -47.37 19.81 -12.26
CA VAL A 1010 -47.59 19.89 -13.71
C VAL A 1010 -46.62 20.91 -14.30
N GLN A 1011 -45.83 20.52 -15.29
CA GLN A 1011 -45.03 21.39 -16.13
C GLN A 1011 -45.64 21.46 -17.54
N THR A 1012 -45.93 22.68 -18.01
CA THR A 1012 -46.42 22.90 -19.38
C THR A 1012 -45.28 22.90 -20.40
N GLY A 1013 -45.61 22.87 -21.69
CA GLY A 1013 -44.69 23.18 -22.81
C GLY A 1013 -43.71 24.31 -22.52
N ASN A 1014 -44.22 25.50 -22.18
CA ASN A 1014 -43.44 26.71 -21.86
C ASN A 1014 -42.84 26.77 -20.43
N ASP A 1015 -42.49 25.63 -19.81
CA ASP A 1015 -41.84 25.53 -18.49
C ASP A 1015 -42.60 26.13 -17.29
N VAL A 1016 -43.89 26.45 -17.43
CA VAL A 1016 -44.71 26.89 -16.30
C VAL A 1016 -45.03 25.70 -15.39
N ILE A 1017 -44.60 25.77 -14.13
CA ILE A 1017 -44.83 24.73 -13.12
C ILE A 1017 -46.02 25.08 -12.20
N GLN A 1018 -47.03 24.22 -12.17
CA GLN A 1018 -48.08 24.20 -11.15
C GLN A 1018 -47.76 23.11 -10.11
N LYS A 1019 -47.26 23.52 -8.93
CA LYS A 1019 -46.79 22.60 -7.87
C LYS A 1019 -47.90 21.83 -7.12
N LEU A 1020 -49.11 22.37 -7.09
CA LEU A 1020 -50.25 21.79 -6.36
C LEU A 1020 -51.47 21.61 -7.29
N PRO A 1021 -51.45 20.63 -8.20
CA PRO A 1021 -52.62 20.23 -8.99
C PRO A 1021 -53.64 19.47 -8.13
N ASN A 1022 -54.86 19.30 -8.65
CA ASN A 1022 -55.85 18.42 -8.02
C ASN A 1022 -55.49 16.97 -8.34
N VAL A 1023 -55.05 16.22 -7.34
CA VAL A 1023 -54.67 14.80 -7.46
C VAL A 1023 -55.72 13.92 -6.80
N LEU A 1024 -56.14 12.86 -7.50
CA LEU A 1024 -56.98 11.79 -6.95
C LEU A 1024 -56.33 10.43 -7.20
N VAL A 1025 -56.02 9.71 -6.13
CA VAL A 1025 -55.43 8.37 -6.16
C VAL A 1025 -56.48 7.35 -5.70
N THR A 1026 -56.76 6.32 -6.49
CA THR A 1026 -57.79 5.30 -6.20
C THR A 1026 -57.36 3.90 -6.66
N GLY A 1027 -57.88 2.83 -6.07
CA GLY A 1027 -57.47 1.44 -6.36
C GLY A 1027 -56.58 0.87 -5.25
N ASN A 1028 -56.32 -0.45 -5.25
CA ASN A 1028 -55.60 -1.13 -4.16
C ASN A 1028 -54.28 -1.78 -4.63
N ASP A 1029 -54.32 -2.57 -5.71
CA ASP A 1029 -53.14 -3.28 -6.24
C ASP A 1029 -52.48 -2.46 -7.37
N THR A 1030 -53.27 -2.01 -8.34
CA THR A 1030 -52.90 -0.98 -9.31
C THR A 1030 -53.69 0.27 -8.99
N LEU A 1031 -53.00 1.38 -8.75
CA LEU A 1031 -53.64 2.66 -8.49
C LEU A 1031 -53.96 3.34 -9.82
N THR A 1032 -55.16 3.88 -9.94
CA THR A 1032 -55.50 4.94 -10.89
C THR A 1032 -55.18 6.28 -10.25
N VAL A 1033 -54.34 7.07 -10.90
CA VAL A 1033 -53.94 8.40 -10.46
C VAL A 1033 -54.38 9.42 -11.50
N LYS A 1034 -55.25 10.34 -11.08
CA LYS A 1034 -55.75 11.43 -11.91
C LYS A 1034 -55.14 12.73 -11.43
N VAL A 1035 -54.36 13.40 -12.28
CA VAL A 1035 -53.77 14.71 -12.00
C VAL A 1035 -54.42 15.76 -12.89
N ALA A 1036 -55.25 16.62 -12.28
CA ALA A 1036 -55.95 17.70 -12.96
C ALA A 1036 -55.31 19.05 -12.62
N GLY A 1037 -54.63 19.64 -13.59
CA GLY A 1037 -54.07 20.98 -13.52
C GLY A 1037 -54.92 22.02 -14.24
N THR A 1038 -54.46 23.26 -14.23
CA THR A 1038 -55.11 24.39 -14.92
C THR A 1038 -55.12 24.23 -16.45
N PHE A 1039 -54.23 23.38 -16.97
CA PHE A 1039 -53.96 23.19 -18.40
C PHE A 1039 -54.49 21.86 -18.97
N GLY A 1040 -55.16 21.05 -18.15
CA GLY A 1040 -55.71 19.76 -18.57
C GLY A 1040 -55.59 18.69 -17.50
N THR A 1041 -55.91 17.45 -17.87
CA THR A 1041 -55.79 16.28 -17.00
C THR A 1041 -54.86 15.26 -17.63
N LEU A 1042 -53.95 14.70 -16.83
CA LEU A 1042 -53.19 13.51 -17.18
C LEU A 1042 -53.60 12.37 -16.22
N ASN A 1043 -53.97 11.23 -16.79
CA ASN A 1043 -54.31 10.03 -16.04
C ASN A 1043 -53.17 9.02 -16.18
N LEU A 1044 -52.74 8.45 -15.07
CA LEU A 1044 -51.71 7.42 -15.01
C LEU A 1044 -52.12 6.26 -14.11
N THR A 1045 -51.43 5.14 -14.28
CA THR A 1045 -51.47 4.01 -13.37
C THR A 1045 -50.20 3.97 -12.53
N ALA A 1046 -50.31 3.51 -11.29
CA ALA A 1046 -49.17 3.18 -10.44
C ALA A 1046 -49.26 1.71 -10.01
N GLU A 1047 -48.20 0.95 -10.23
CA GLU A 1047 -48.09 -0.45 -9.82
C GLU A 1047 -46.71 -0.70 -9.20
N VAL A 1048 -46.63 -1.60 -8.22
CA VAL A 1048 -45.31 -2.07 -7.74
C VAL A 1048 -44.71 -2.97 -8.83
N ASP A 1049 -43.48 -2.68 -9.24
CA ASP A 1049 -42.71 -3.46 -10.22
C ASP A 1049 -41.24 -3.50 -9.80
N ASN A 1050 -40.94 -4.40 -8.88
CA ASN A 1050 -39.58 -4.54 -8.36
C ASN A 1050 -38.58 -5.10 -9.38
N THR A 1051 -39.03 -5.83 -10.40
CA THR A 1051 -38.11 -6.53 -11.31
C THR A 1051 -37.47 -5.57 -12.31
N LEU A 1052 -38.17 -4.49 -12.67
CA LEU A 1052 -37.79 -3.55 -13.72
C LEU A 1052 -37.63 -4.23 -15.09
N SER A 1053 -38.19 -3.62 -16.12
CA SER A 1053 -37.87 -4.03 -17.49
C SER A 1053 -36.40 -3.67 -17.84
N ALA A 1054 -35.86 -4.28 -18.90
CA ALA A 1054 -34.53 -3.88 -19.42
C ALA A 1054 -34.48 -2.38 -19.78
N THR A 1055 -35.56 -1.85 -20.35
CA THR A 1055 -35.74 -0.41 -20.60
C THR A 1055 -35.74 0.41 -19.32
N ALA A 1056 -36.44 -0.03 -18.27
CA ALA A 1056 -36.43 0.68 -16.99
C ALA A 1056 -35.04 0.64 -16.33
N THR A 1057 -34.33 -0.48 -16.47
CA THR A 1057 -32.95 -0.63 -15.96
C THR A 1057 -32.01 0.33 -16.69
N SER A 1058 -32.07 0.43 -18.02
CA SER A 1058 -31.21 1.34 -18.80
C SER A 1058 -31.46 2.83 -18.52
N ALA A 1059 -32.64 3.18 -18.00
CA ALA A 1059 -32.96 4.54 -17.58
C ALA A 1059 -32.42 4.90 -16.18
N ALA A 1060 -31.57 4.08 -15.56
CA ALA A 1060 -30.97 4.38 -14.26
C ALA A 1060 -30.28 5.75 -14.23
N SER A 1061 -29.47 6.08 -15.24
CA SER A 1061 -28.81 7.39 -15.34
C SER A 1061 -29.78 8.58 -15.47
N GLN A 1062 -30.97 8.39 -16.04
CA GLN A 1062 -31.98 9.46 -16.12
C GLN A 1062 -32.59 9.72 -14.74
N ARG A 1063 -32.70 8.69 -13.90
CA ARG A 1063 -33.19 8.83 -12.53
C ARG A 1063 -32.14 9.40 -11.59
N GLU A 1064 -30.88 9.12 -11.84
CA GLU A 1064 -29.78 9.62 -11.03
C GLU A 1064 -29.53 11.11 -11.31
N TYR A 1065 -29.49 11.51 -12.59
CA TYR A 1065 -29.06 12.86 -13.00
C TYR A 1065 -30.18 13.79 -13.48
N ASP A 1066 -31.42 13.32 -13.64
CA ASP A 1066 -32.54 14.05 -14.28
C ASP A 1066 -32.28 14.52 -15.73
N GLU A 1067 -31.35 13.87 -16.44
CA GLU A 1067 -30.95 14.27 -17.79
C GLU A 1067 -31.47 13.31 -18.89
N PRO A 1068 -31.80 13.80 -20.10
CA PRO A 1068 -32.27 12.99 -21.22
C PRO A 1068 -31.12 12.27 -21.94
N TRP A 1069 -30.51 11.30 -21.25
CA TRP A 1069 -29.40 10.48 -21.76
C TRP A 1069 -29.55 9.00 -21.37
N VAL A 1070 -28.70 8.13 -21.91
CA VAL A 1070 -28.67 6.71 -21.55
C VAL A 1070 -27.23 6.21 -21.45
N PHE A 1071 -26.92 5.37 -20.46
CA PHE A 1071 -25.62 4.71 -20.37
C PHE A 1071 -25.63 3.41 -21.17
N LEU A 1072 -24.69 3.23 -22.10
CA LEU A 1072 -24.57 2.02 -22.92
C LEU A 1072 -23.11 1.55 -23.03
N ASN A 1073 -22.93 0.24 -23.18
CA ASN A 1073 -21.65 -0.34 -23.54
C ASN A 1073 -21.38 -0.19 -25.04
N GLN A 1074 -20.10 -0.09 -25.41
CA GLN A 1074 -19.71 -0.18 -26.80
C GLN A 1074 -20.20 -1.50 -27.42
N GLY A 1075 -20.84 -1.40 -28.59
CA GLY A 1075 -21.42 -2.53 -29.31
C GLY A 1075 -22.81 -2.95 -28.82
N GLN A 1076 -23.35 -2.34 -27.76
CA GLN A 1076 -24.70 -2.61 -27.28
C GLN A 1076 -25.74 -2.09 -28.28
N HIS A 1077 -26.82 -2.85 -28.45
CA HIS A 1077 -27.91 -2.52 -29.36
C HIS A 1077 -29.11 -1.93 -28.62
N ALA A 1078 -29.76 -0.94 -29.22
CA ALA A 1078 -31.03 -0.39 -28.77
C ALA A 1078 -31.96 -0.16 -29.96
N THR A 1079 -33.26 -0.37 -29.77
CA THR A 1079 -34.26 0.11 -30.72
C THR A 1079 -34.53 1.58 -30.47
N VAL A 1080 -34.62 2.36 -31.55
CA VAL A 1080 -34.99 3.78 -31.53
C VAL A 1080 -36.30 3.92 -32.30
N ASP A 1081 -37.40 4.06 -31.56
CA ASP A 1081 -38.73 4.31 -32.10
C ASP A 1081 -38.95 5.82 -32.14
N ILE A 1082 -39.14 6.41 -33.32
CA ILE A 1082 -39.32 7.85 -33.49
C ILE A 1082 -40.67 8.16 -34.12
N ALA A 1083 -41.33 9.20 -33.63
CA ALA A 1083 -42.55 9.75 -34.22
C ALA A 1083 -42.56 11.26 -34.04
N GLY A 1084 -43.33 12.00 -34.83
CA GLY A 1084 -43.38 13.46 -34.67
C GLY A 1084 -44.46 14.11 -35.51
N SER A 1085 -44.63 15.42 -35.30
CA SER A 1085 -45.60 16.29 -35.99
C SER A 1085 -44.94 17.62 -36.41
N ALA A 1086 -43.78 17.56 -37.06
CA ALA A 1086 -43.02 18.75 -37.44
C ALA A 1086 -43.37 19.31 -38.83
N HIS A 1087 -43.27 20.64 -38.97
CA HIS A 1087 -43.17 21.27 -40.29
C HIS A 1087 -41.79 21.04 -40.91
N ASP A 1088 -40.72 21.23 -40.14
CA ASP A 1088 -39.34 21.15 -40.64
C ASP A 1088 -38.87 19.70 -40.78
N ILE A 1089 -37.83 19.49 -41.61
CA ILE A 1089 -37.15 18.19 -41.72
C ILE A 1089 -35.99 18.18 -40.75
N ASN A 1090 -36.10 17.36 -39.72
CA ASN A 1090 -35.09 17.24 -38.67
C ASN A 1090 -34.29 15.95 -38.85
N THR A 1091 -33.02 15.99 -38.45
CA THR A 1091 -32.20 14.78 -38.29
C THR A 1091 -31.83 14.57 -36.84
N ILE A 1092 -31.83 13.32 -36.40
CA ILE A 1092 -31.47 12.94 -35.04
C ILE A 1092 -30.22 12.09 -35.02
N HIS A 1093 -29.34 12.40 -34.07
CA HIS A 1093 -28.05 11.75 -33.85
C HIS A 1093 -27.91 11.44 -32.36
N PHE A 1094 -26.89 10.66 -32.01
CA PHE A 1094 -26.41 10.53 -30.64
C PHE A 1094 -24.97 11.04 -30.53
N VAL A 1095 -24.59 11.52 -29.35
CA VAL A 1095 -23.21 11.84 -29.02
C VAL A 1095 -22.86 11.21 -27.67
N ARG A 1096 -21.66 10.63 -27.55
CA ARG A 1096 -21.13 10.17 -26.27
C ARG A 1096 -20.64 11.39 -25.49
N LEU A 1097 -21.10 11.54 -24.25
CA LEU A 1097 -20.62 12.56 -23.33
C LEU A 1097 -19.43 12.06 -22.53
N ASP A 1098 -18.45 12.93 -22.36
CA ASP A 1098 -17.32 12.75 -21.45
C ASP A 1098 -17.75 13.30 -20.08
N VAL A 1099 -18.16 12.44 -19.16
CA VAL A 1099 -18.57 12.82 -17.80
C VAL A 1099 -17.39 12.61 -16.85
N ASP A 1100 -16.98 13.66 -16.14
CA ASP A 1100 -15.90 13.62 -15.18
C ASP A 1100 -16.38 13.29 -13.75
N ARG A 1101 -15.40 13.13 -12.84
CA ARG A 1101 -15.61 12.84 -11.42
C ARG A 1101 -16.53 13.83 -10.70
N GLY A 1102 -16.55 15.10 -11.10
CA GLY A 1102 -17.38 16.13 -10.48
C GLY A 1102 -18.82 16.15 -11.00
N GLY A 1103 -19.17 15.23 -11.89
CA GLY A 1103 -20.43 15.26 -12.64
C GLY A 1103 -20.44 16.31 -13.74
N ASN A 1104 -19.32 17.00 -14.03
CA ASN A 1104 -19.25 17.88 -15.17
C ASN A 1104 -19.15 17.03 -16.43
N TRP A 1105 -19.73 17.51 -17.53
CA TRP A 1105 -19.68 16.78 -18.78
C TRP A 1105 -19.26 17.65 -19.97
N GLY A 1106 -18.81 17.00 -21.03
CA GLY A 1106 -18.37 17.62 -22.27
C GLY A 1106 -18.41 16.65 -23.44
N VAL A 1107 -17.87 17.08 -24.59
CA VAL A 1107 -17.69 16.23 -25.77
C VAL A 1107 -16.34 16.51 -26.39
N GLY A 1108 -15.53 15.46 -26.62
CA GLY A 1108 -14.26 15.57 -27.33
C GLY A 1108 -13.27 16.51 -26.63
N GLY A 1109 -13.30 16.54 -25.29
CA GLY A 1109 -12.50 17.45 -24.47
C GLY A 1109 -12.98 18.91 -24.44
N VAL A 1110 -14.13 19.22 -25.03
CA VAL A 1110 -14.78 20.54 -24.93
C VAL A 1110 -15.85 20.49 -23.85
N ALA A 1111 -15.69 21.32 -22.82
CA ALA A 1111 -16.64 21.42 -21.72
C ALA A 1111 -18.03 21.85 -22.21
N TYR A 1112 -19.06 21.33 -21.56
CA TYR A 1112 -20.44 21.72 -21.81
C TYR A 1112 -20.66 23.21 -21.56
N GLY A 1113 -21.36 23.85 -22.50
CA GLY A 1113 -21.76 25.24 -22.36
C GLY A 1113 -22.39 25.76 -23.63
N ASN A 1114 -23.16 26.85 -23.52
CA ASN A 1114 -23.75 27.54 -24.67
C ASN A 1114 -22.67 28.26 -25.48
N THR A 1115 -21.91 27.50 -26.26
CA THR A 1115 -20.78 27.98 -27.08
C THR A 1115 -20.76 27.28 -28.43
N ASP A 1116 -20.28 27.97 -29.46
CA ASP A 1116 -20.11 27.38 -30.79
C ASP A 1116 -19.07 26.25 -30.78
N ALA A 1117 -18.08 26.33 -29.88
CA ALA A 1117 -17.07 25.30 -29.68
C ALA A 1117 -17.71 23.97 -29.23
N PHE A 1118 -18.60 24.01 -28.23
CA PHE A 1118 -19.28 22.81 -27.75
C PHE A 1118 -20.17 22.20 -28.84
N ARG A 1119 -20.98 23.01 -29.54
CA ARG A 1119 -21.82 22.54 -30.66
C ARG A 1119 -21.00 21.98 -31.83
N SER A 1120 -19.82 22.54 -32.09
CA SER A 1120 -18.90 22.00 -33.10
C SER A 1120 -18.34 20.65 -32.66
N ALA A 1121 -17.91 20.52 -31.40
CA ALA A 1121 -17.45 19.26 -30.85
C ALA A 1121 -18.52 18.17 -30.90
N VAL A 1122 -19.78 18.49 -30.59
CA VAL A 1122 -20.93 17.59 -30.74
C VAL A 1122 -21.08 17.11 -32.18
N ARG A 1123 -21.03 18.03 -33.17
CA ARG A 1123 -21.12 17.70 -34.60
C ARG A 1123 -20.00 16.77 -35.05
N ASP A 1124 -18.78 17.01 -34.57
CA ASP A 1124 -17.60 16.26 -34.97
C ASP A 1124 -17.53 14.86 -34.33
N HIS A 1125 -18.32 14.60 -33.27
CA HIS A 1125 -18.30 13.36 -32.49
C HIS A 1125 -19.64 12.61 -32.47
N TRP A 1126 -20.49 12.78 -33.47
CA TRP A 1126 -21.70 11.96 -33.61
C TRP A 1126 -21.36 10.46 -33.59
N ASP A 1127 -22.18 9.69 -32.89
CA ASP A 1127 -22.10 8.24 -32.95
C ASP A 1127 -22.46 7.76 -34.35
N THR A 1128 -21.46 7.25 -35.05
CA THR A 1128 -21.61 6.79 -36.45
C THR A 1128 -22.57 5.60 -36.59
N GLY A 1129 -23.01 5.02 -35.47
CA GLY A 1129 -23.92 3.89 -35.40
C GLY A 1129 -25.39 4.27 -35.56
N PHE A 1130 -25.73 5.57 -35.60
CA PHE A 1130 -27.11 6.02 -35.75
C PHE A 1130 -27.26 7.40 -36.39
N VAL A 1131 -28.17 7.48 -37.35
CA VAL A 1131 -28.76 8.74 -37.85
C VAL A 1131 -30.17 8.43 -38.32
N SER A 1132 -31.11 9.33 -38.04
CA SER A 1132 -32.45 9.26 -38.60
C SER A 1132 -32.96 10.64 -39.03
N THR A 1133 -34.03 10.67 -39.82
CA THR A 1133 -34.65 11.88 -40.37
C THR A 1133 -36.16 11.78 -40.30
N GLY A 1134 -36.83 12.85 -39.88
CA GLY A 1134 -38.30 12.93 -39.79
C GLY A 1134 -38.78 14.36 -40.01
N GLY A 1135 -40.01 14.53 -40.53
CA GLY A 1135 -40.61 15.85 -40.76
C GLY A 1135 -41.68 15.87 -41.86
N ARG A 1136 -42.18 17.06 -42.19
CA ARG A 1136 -43.24 17.31 -43.19
C ARG A 1136 -44.59 16.68 -42.84
N GLY A 1137 -45.05 16.93 -41.61
CA GLY A 1137 -46.30 16.42 -41.05
C GLY A 1137 -46.05 15.25 -40.10
N ASN A 1138 -47.07 14.41 -39.91
CA ASN A 1138 -46.97 13.28 -38.99
C ASN A 1138 -46.08 12.17 -39.58
N PHE A 1139 -45.12 11.67 -38.81
CA PHE A 1139 -44.25 10.53 -39.17
C PHE A 1139 -44.09 9.56 -38.00
N HIS A 1140 -43.70 8.31 -38.31
CA HIS A 1140 -43.40 7.25 -37.35
C HIS A 1140 -42.52 6.18 -38.01
N ASP A 1141 -41.34 5.91 -37.45
CA ASP A 1141 -40.41 4.89 -37.93
C ASP A 1141 -39.63 4.23 -36.78
N ASP A 1142 -39.18 2.99 -36.97
CA ASP A 1142 -38.38 2.21 -36.02
C ASP A 1142 -36.98 1.92 -36.57
N PHE A 1143 -35.97 2.07 -35.72
CA PHE A 1143 -34.57 1.85 -36.07
C PHE A 1143 -33.84 0.97 -35.05
N THR A 1144 -32.72 0.39 -35.46
CA THR A 1144 -31.77 -0.25 -34.55
C THR A 1144 -30.50 0.60 -34.52
N TRP A 1145 -30.10 1.01 -33.32
CA TRP A 1145 -28.84 1.69 -33.04
C TRP A 1145 -27.84 0.72 -32.43
N THR A 1146 -26.58 0.85 -32.83
CA THR A 1146 -25.43 0.22 -32.17
C THR A 1146 -24.52 1.30 -31.62
N ALA A 1147 -24.31 1.34 -30.30
CA ALA A 1147 -23.40 2.30 -29.67
C ALA A 1147 -21.96 2.05 -30.15
N SER A 1148 -21.41 2.93 -30.99
CA SER A 1148 -20.12 2.71 -31.67
C SER A 1148 -18.98 3.59 -31.13
N SER A 1149 -19.30 4.75 -30.56
CA SER A 1149 -18.35 5.74 -30.00
C SER A 1149 -17.74 5.39 -28.63
N GLY A 1150 -17.99 4.19 -28.09
CA GLY A 1150 -17.41 3.69 -26.84
C GLY A 1150 -18.44 3.47 -25.73
N THR A 1151 -18.03 2.90 -24.60
CA THR A 1151 -18.90 2.78 -23.42
C THR A 1151 -19.06 4.15 -22.74
N GLY A 1152 -20.27 4.53 -22.36
CA GLY A 1152 -20.52 5.80 -21.65
C GLY A 1152 -21.95 6.30 -21.74
N PHE A 1153 -22.15 7.55 -21.34
CA PHE A 1153 -23.42 8.26 -21.46
C PHE A 1153 -23.62 8.77 -22.88
N TYR A 1154 -24.78 8.50 -23.44
CA TYR A 1154 -25.17 8.93 -24.77
C TYR A 1154 -26.37 9.87 -24.71
N ALA A 1155 -26.20 11.05 -25.28
CA ALA A 1155 -27.21 12.08 -25.36
C ALA A 1155 -27.74 12.20 -26.80
N PRO A 1156 -29.06 12.34 -27.00
CA PRO A 1156 -29.63 12.62 -28.30
C PRO A 1156 -29.34 14.06 -28.73
N VAL A 1157 -29.24 14.27 -30.04
CA VAL A 1157 -28.97 15.57 -30.66
C VAL A 1157 -29.93 15.77 -31.83
N LEU A 1158 -30.68 16.87 -31.82
CA LEU A 1158 -31.54 17.26 -32.94
C LEU A 1158 -30.80 18.25 -33.82
N VAL A 1159 -30.84 18.05 -35.13
CA VAL A 1159 -30.35 19.00 -36.13
C VAL A 1159 -31.50 19.41 -37.04
N THR A 1160 -31.81 20.69 -37.07
CA THR A 1160 -32.97 21.22 -37.79
C THR A 1160 -32.71 21.36 -39.29
N GLU A 1161 -33.76 21.58 -40.08
CA GLU A 1161 -33.63 21.89 -41.51
C GLU A 1161 -32.77 23.15 -41.74
N GLY A 1162 -32.85 24.11 -40.82
CA GLY A 1162 -32.04 25.34 -40.81
C GLY A 1162 -30.58 25.14 -40.38
N GLY A 1163 -30.22 23.95 -39.89
CA GLY A 1163 -28.86 23.59 -39.46
C GLY A 1163 -28.52 23.95 -38.01
N ASP A 1164 -29.52 24.35 -37.21
CA ASP A 1164 -29.37 24.51 -35.77
C ASP A 1164 -29.10 23.14 -35.13
N ILE A 1165 -28.24 23.11 -34.12
CA ILE A 1165 -27.94 21.90 -33.33
C ILE A 1165 -28.49 22.11 -31.93
N PHE A 1166 -29.45 21.28 -31.56
CA PHE A 1166 -30.02 21.23 -30.23
C PHE A 1166 -29.52 20.03 -29.45
N VAL A 1167 -29.03 20.30 -28.25
CA VAL A 1167 -28.43 19.37 -27.30
C VAL A 1167 -29.20 19.38 -26.00
N ILE A 1168 -28.90 18.42 -25.13
CA ILE A 1168 -29.50 18.34 -23.79
C ILE A 1168 -29.15 19.58 -22.97
N GLY A 1169 -30.06 19.99 -22.10
CA GLY A 1169 -29.90 21.19 -21.27
C GLY A 1169 -29.86 22.50 -22.06
N LYS A 1170 -29.36 23.56 -21.41
CA LYS A 1170 -29.38 24.96 -21.89
C LYS A 1170 -28.20 25.37 -22.77
N ALA A 1171 -27.39 24.44 -23.27
CA ALA A 1171 -26.26 24.73 -24.17
C ALA A 1171 -26.68 25.07 -25.63
N ASN A 1172 -27.96 25.39 -25.84
CA ASN A 1172 -28.56 25.73 -27.12
C ASN A 1172 -28.42 27.23 -27.44
N VAL A 1173 -28.49 27.60 -28.72
CA VAL A 1173 -28.20 28.97 -29.21
C VAL A 1173 -29.02 30.06 -28.51
N ASP A 1174 -30.27 29.77 -28.14
CA ASP A 1174 -31.17 30.68 -27.44
C ASP A 1174 -31.14 30.53 -25.90
N GLY A 1175 -30.31 29.61 -25.39
CA GLY A 1175 -30.15 29.33 -23.96
C GLY A 1175 -31.30 28.56 -23.31
N ARG A 1176 -32.16 27.90 -24.09
CA ARG A 1176 -33.31 27.11 -23.61
C ARG A 1176 -33.13 25.61 -23.79
N ASP A 1177 -33.96 24.83 -23.11
CA ASP A 1177 -34.02 23.37 -23.24
C ASP A 1177 -34.92 23.00 -24.42
N HIS A 1178 -34.35 22.29 -25.41
CA HIS A 1178 -35.05 21.81 -26.60
C HIS A 1178 -35.31 20.30 -26.56
N ILE A 1179 -34.85 19.61 -25.52
CA ILE A 1179 -35.01 18.17 -25.33
C ILE A 1179 -35.65 17.96 -23.96
N ARG A 1180 -36.78 17.25 -23.92
CA ARG A 1180 -37.55 17.03 -22.69
C ARG A 1180 -37.80 15.56 -22.42
N LEU A 1181 -37.62 15.17 -21.15
CA LEU A 1181 -38.03 13.86 -20.64
C LEU A 1181 -39.56 13.77 -20.53
N PHE A 1182 -40.15 12.78 -21.21
CA PHE A 1182 -41.56 12.42 -21.06
C PHE A 1182 -41.76 11.07 -20.36
N GLY A 1183 -40.69 10.37 -20.03
CA GLY A 1183 -40.67 9.09 -19.33
C GLY A 1183 -39.28 8.45 -19.43
N GLU A 1184 -39.14 7.25 -18.88
CA GLU A 1184 -37.93 6.44 -19.01
C GLU A 1184 -37.61 6.21 -20.50
N ASN A 1185 -36.42 6.63 -20.91
CA ASN A 1185 -35.91 6.60 -22.28
C ASN A 1185 -36.84 7.24 -23.33
N THR A 1186 -37.72 8.16 -22.94
CA THR A 1186 -38.67 8.81 -23.85
C THR A 1186 -38.41 10.32 -23.88
N PHE A 1187 -37.98 10.82 -25.05
CA PHE A 1187 -37.51 12.19 -25.22
C PHE A 1187 -38.34 12.91 -26.29
N GLY A 1188 -38.87 14.09 -25.98
CA GLY A 1188 -39.53 14.97 -26.95
C GLY A 1188 -38.61 16.13 -27.30
N PHE A 1189 -38.72 16.63 -28.53
CA PHE A 1189 -37.84 17.64 -29.10
C PHE A 1189 -38.65 18.78 -29.69
N GLU A 1190 -38.12 19.99 -29.50
CA GLU A 1190 -38.60 21.22 -30.13
C GLU A 1190 -37.61 21.66 -31.21
N ASP A 1191 -38.07 21.87 -32.44
CA ASP A 1191 -37.22 22.13 -33.61
C ASP A 1191 -37.04 23.62 -33.97
N LEU A 1192 -37.73 24.52 -33.27
CA LEU A 1192 -37.58 25.97 -33.42
C LEU A 1192 -36.96 26.61 -32.18
N ARG A 1193 -36.14 27.65 -32.40
CA ARG A 1193 -35.66 28.53 -31.33
C ARG A 1193 -36.78 29.45 -30.82
N ALA A 1194 -36.60 30.01 -29.63
CA ALA A 1194 -37.52 31.02 -29.10
C ALA A 1194 -37.70 32.25 -30.02
N ASP A 1195 -36.64 32.70 -30.72
CA ASP A 1195 -36.71 33.82 -31.66
C ASP A 1195 -37.41 33.47 -32.99
N GLN A 1196 -37.61 32.17 -33.25
CA GLN A 1196 -38.37 31.65 -34.38
C GLN A 1196 -39.85 31.42 -34.05
N HIS A 1197 -40.32 31.83 -32.87
CA HIS A 1197 -41.69 31.64 -32.37
C HIS A 1197 -42.08 30.18 -32.13
N SER A 1198 -41.12 29.38 -31.65
CA SER A 1198 -41.36 28.07 -31.06
C SER A 1198 -42.55 28.09 -30.10
N ASP A 1199 -43.40 27.08 -30.18
CA ASP A 1199 -44.54 26.87 -29.28
C ASP A 1199 -44.20 25.93 -28.11
N PHE A 1200 -42.99 25.35 -28.12
CA PHE A 1200 -42.40 24.55 -27.04
C PHE A 1200 -43.32 23.40 -26.64
N ASP A 1201 -43.90 22.73 -27.62
CA ASP A 1201 -44.78 21.61 -27.40
C ASP A 1201 -44.05 20.25 -27.51
N TYR A 1202 -42.79 20.27 -27.94
CA TYR A 1202 -41.87 19.12 -27.97
C TYR A 1202 -42.40 17.91 -28.76
N ASN A 1203 -43.32 18.14 -29.70
CA ASN A 1203 -43.92 17.10 -30.54
C ASN A 1203 -43.26 16.98 -31.92
N ASP A 1204 -42.38 17.93 -32.28
CA ASP A 1204 -41.74 18.02 -33.59
C ASP A 1204 -40.98 16.73 -33.92
N LEU A 1205 -40.33 16.18 -32.91
CA LEU A 1205 -39.84 14.82 -32.89
C LEU A 1205 -39.97 14.27 -31.47
N VAL A 1206 -40.31 13.01 -31.35
CA VAL A 1206 -40.36 12.26 -30.11
C VAL A 1206 -39.67 10.93 -30.36
N MET A 1207 -38.83 10.51 -29.44
CA MET A 1207 -38.14 9.24 -29.52
C MET A 1207 -38.34 8.42 -28.26
N LYS A 1208 -38.30 7.10 -28.43
CA LYS A 1208 -38.31 6.14 -27.34
C LYS A 1208 -37.25 5.08 -27.57
N LEU A 1209 -36.40 4.86 -26.57
CA LEU A 1209 -35.38 3.81 -26.62
C LEU A 1209 -35.82 2.55 -25.87
N SER A 1210 -35.48 1.39 -26.42
CA SER A 1210 -35.53 0.12 -25.71
C SER A 1210 -34.24 -0.66 -25.96
N VAL A 1211 -33.51 -0.98 -24.89
CA VAL A 1211 -32.27 -1.77 -24.98
C VAL A 1211 -32.62 -3.22 -25.32
N LEU A 1212 -31.86 -3.81 -26.24
CA LEU A 1212 -32.06 -5.16 -26.79
C LEU A 1212 -31.28 -6.25 -26.04
#